data_AF-A0A8T5LMK0-F1
#
_entry.id   AF-A0A8T5LMK0-F1
#
_cell.length_a   1.000
_cell.length_b   1.000
_cell.length_c   1.000
_cell.angle_alpha   90.00
_cell.angle_beta   90.00
_cell.angle_gamma   90.00
#
_symmetry.space_group_name_H-M   'P 1'
#
loop_
_entity.id
_entity.type
_entity.pdbx_description
1 polymer ?
#
loop_
_entity_poly.entity_id
_entity_poly.type
_entity_poly.pdbx_seq_one_letter_code
_entity_poly.pdbx_strand_id
1 'polypeptide(L)'
;MKEKNKEISLKGRENWKRKIKKPRRPGIRSKLPLAEQLWWVDQELNQDTTLSRIKISERNYNKNNKQIFIKKINKQKIKLYSPRYHTIGLKLLFIFMVLASLFFFMNHDSYSFGSLVISDTTPVENQGFFSFGNVFTRISNFLTGAAVSTDIKEIPKTVETAGIPTSSSGLSIQAECGGITPCSCGDSVTASLTLTENLSGPGPCLTTNADNIIIDCNGYTLRRNGDTYPGIYINSTNVTVKNCLITNFSYGILFESGFSNSTAVNNTIYDNTYGIGLSGFANTLDSNSIYNNSYYGVSMGITKDHNVRNNIIYDNGYYGFSLVDVNTSTFTNNTVNTSSVTGYGFFLFGAISNNFTDNIVTTINSNASGFHVVPHLGFFNSSSNVFKDNTIKTIGVNAHGFFLNNSGSNNITGNTINTSGNGGRGIYLISASDNILISNIIDTNNTNSHGIYSYSSNSIDIINNEITADNAYGILINNSVSNTIFSNNVTTYNNGEACIYVISDSMNTSANITSNILNTTLGGGIYVRNSTENTLMSNIVDIINGDVGVYLYNASSNIINDNNITVNGSESMGIFLAVYSSSNSFTDNIINSSNMGGNGIALSSSNQNTFTNMVIENRFAQYVINDITGSSEINYLIYNNSFGQINWSLNLTTNISLNVGNTIFLENNTVGLIDDSQTLSLNGSARIEIKGLSYSKTPQLLKDLVRCDDTDNCNITSYNGGILYADVSSFSNYSTQETPNTPPNITSLILNTTDPTTNNTDENLTVYDITFDAENNSVKVIYNWFKDGNSITVLNMPFEANGGNELSVTTDYSGYGNNGTVYGGVTWNASAGYDGKGAYEFDSSGDYITVPNINLNASNNDFSVFSWTKIGQHDLYKTIMHKKGSFSILFAPLSGGGVSCRIINTTGQYNIVNTNTGVWTDTNWHFVGCEFKSNNTIEIYVDGFLVKSGTFAGTHNVTNNNITISDTDSSFFNGTIDEVMIFNHSLSLEQILALYHNRTDLIISQETTKGEIWNVSATPNDGSQDGTTLTSNSVTILNAKPTQSTPILNSTDPATNDTNQNLTAYNQST
;
A
#
# COMPACT_ATOMS: atom_id res chain seq x y z
N MET A 1 37.88 -47.91 8.59
CA MET A 1 39.25 -47.73 9.12
C MET A 1 39.27 -46.32 9.71
N LYS A 2 39.32 -46.12 11.04
CA LYS A 2 40.46 -46.22 11.99
C LYS A 2 41.39 -44.99 11.94
N GLU A 3 41.37 -44.22 13.06
CA GLU A 3 42.17 -43.04 13.49
C GLU A 3 41.27 -41.81 13.75
N LYS A 4 41.09 -41.25 14.95
CA LYS A 4 41.52 -41.52 16.35
C LYS A 4 42.83 -40.87 16.87
N ASN A 5 42.71 -39.63 17.35
CA ASN A 5 43.43 -38.96 18.47
C ASN A 5 42.53 -37.75 18.90
N LYS A 6 42.16 -37.41 20.15
CA LYS A 6 42.53 -37.73 21.55
C LYS A 6 43.54 -36.78 22.25
N GLU A 7 42.96 -35.80 22.95
CA GLU A 7 43.39 -35.11 24.20
C GLU A 7 44.88 -34.82 24.50
N ILE A 8 45.21 -33.53 24.69
CA ILE A 8 46.07 -33.05 25.79
C ILE A 8 45.48 -31.75 26.37
N SER A 9 45.53 -31.57 27.69
CA SER A 9 45.16 -30.35 28.41
C SER A 9 46.27 -29.90 29.37
N LEU A 10 46.56 -28.59 29.51
CA LEU A 10 47.26 -27.93 30.65
C LEU A 10 47.16 -26.39 30.48
N LYS A 11 46.36 -25.66 31.28
CA LYS A 11 46.69 -24.94 32.54
C LYS A 11 47.58 -23.67 32.44
N GLY A 12 46.95 -22.52 32.69
CA GLY A 12 47.52 -21.18 32.96
C GLY A 12 46.35 -20.17 32.98
N ARG A 13 45.81 -19.57 34.05
CA ARG A 13 46.33 -18.97 35.30
C ARG A 13 47.23 -17.73 35.05
N GLU A 14 46.99 -16.54 35.61
CA GLU A 14 46.09 -16.13 36.73
C GLU A 14 45.44 -14.73 36.59
N ASN A 15 44.32 -14.52 37.32
CA ASN A 15 43.91 -13.36 38.14
C ASN A 15 44.23 -11.91 37.67
N TRP A 16 43.31 -10.94 37.82
CA TRP A 16 43.00 -10.34 39.14
C TRP A 16 41.56 -9.80 39.33
N LYS A 17 41.18 -9.60 40.60
CA LYS A 17 39.83 -9.25 41.08
C LYS A 17 39.72 -7.75 41.41
N ARG A 18 38.51 -7.14 41.32
CA ARG A 18 37.80 -6.57 42.51
C ARG A 18 36.44 -5.85 42.27
N LYS A 19 35.53 -6.10 43.23
CA LYS A 19 34.54 -5.18 43.86
C LYS A 19 33.40 -4.53 43.04
N ILE A 20 32.23 -5.17 43.11
CA ILE A 20 31.05 -4.71 43.88
C ILE A 20 30.80 -3.19 43.97
N LYS A 21 29.67 -2.71 43.42
CA LYS A 21 28.82 -1.66 44.02
C LYS A 21 27.38 -1.66 43.47
N LYS A 22 26.40 -1.94 44.35
CA LYS A 22 24.99 -1.46 44.31
C LYS A 22 24.79 -0.61 45.60
N PRO A 23 23.70 0.17 45.77
CA PRO A 23 22.69 0.62 44.81
C PRO A 23 22.58 2.16 44.72
N ARG A 24 21.68 2.70 43.89
CA ARG A 24 20.98 3.99 44.16
C ARG A 24 19.66 4.15 43.36
N ARG A 25 18.56 4.15 44.10
CA ARG A 25 17.28 4.86 43.85
C ARG A 25 17.08 5.79 45.09
N PRO A 26 16.13 6.76 45.16
CA PRO A 26 14.96 6.95 44.30
C PRO A 26 14.75 8.38 43.75
N GLY A 27 13.72 8.53 42.92
CA GLY A 27 13.02 9.78 42.63
C GLY A 27 11.56 9.43 42.29
N ILE A 28 10.58 10.13 42.89
CA ILE A 28 9.14 9.81 42.81
C ILE A 28 8.35 11.13 42.66
N ARG A 29 7.17 11.05 42.02
CA ARG A 29 6.15 12.09 41.70
C ARG A 29 6.27 12.64 40.26
N SER A 30 5.18 12.90 39.52
CA SER A 30 3.74 12.89 39.88
C SER A 30 2.76 12.57 38.74
N LYS A 31 1.76 11.74 39.05
CA LYS A 31 0.31 11.79 38.70
C LYS A 31 -0.17 12.11 37.26
N LEU A 32 -0.87 11.12 36.69
CA LEU A 32 -2.17 11.10 35.95
C LEU A 32 -3.16 12.26 36.29
N PRO A 33 -4.13 12.65 35.41
CA PRO A 33 -5.11 11.81 34.67
C PRO A 33 -4.95 11.80 33.12
N LEU A 34 -5.53 10.89 32.29
CA LEU A 34 -6.76 10.06 32.26
C LEU A 34 -7.94 10.75 31.51
N ALA A 35 -8.72 9.94 30.76
CA ALA A 35 -9.69 10.25 29.68
C ALA A 35 -9.03 10.44 28.29
N GLU A 36 -9.61 9.99 27.16
CA GLU A 36 -10.95 9.40 26.92
C GLU A 36 -10.94 8.40 25.74
N GLN A 37 -11.95 7.50 25.65
CA GLN A 37 -12.11 6.52 24.55
C GLN A 37 -13.28 6.92 23.61
N LEU A 38 -13.10 6.74 22.30
CA LEU A 38 -14.14 6.54 21.26
C LEU A 38 -13.40 5.85 20.08
N TRP A 39 -13.58 4.56 19.78
CA TRP A 39 -14.73 3.92 19.10
C TRP A 39 -15.18 4.63 17.82
N TRP A 40 -15.18 3.90 16.70
CA TRP A 40 -16.24 3.90 15.69
C TRP A 40 -16.21 2.60 14.88
N VAL A 41 -17.39 2.06 14.60
CA VAL A 41 -17.70 0.70 14.08
C VAL A 41 -19.11 0.81 13.47
N ASP A 42 -19.40 0.40 12.23
CA ASP A 42 -18.52 0.06 11.09
C ASP A 42 -19.35 0.11 9.78
N GLN A 43 -18.81 -0.34 8.63
CA GLN A 43 -19.50 -1.30 7.74
C GLN A 43 -18.69 -1.77 6.52
N GLU A 44 -18.83 -3.06 6.21
CA GLU A 44 -18.33 -3.71 5.00
C GLU A 44 -19.13 -3.33 3.74
N LEU A 45 -18.48 -3.47 2.57
CA LEU A 45 -19.16 -3.90 1.35
C LEU A 45 -18.16 -4.69 0.49
N ASN A 46 -18.49 -5.95 0.20
CA ASN A 46 -17.59 -6.95 -0.35
C ASN A 46 -18.21 -7.62 -1.59
N GLN A 47 -17.41 -8.32 -2.39
CA GLN A 47 -17.74 -8.87 -3.72
C GLN A 47 -17.87 -7.79 -4.82
N ASP A 48 -17.60 -8.06 -6.11
CA ASP A 48 -17.38 -9.35 -6.78
C ASP A 48 -16.21 -9.29 -7.80
N THR A 49 -15.66 -10.44 -8.16
CA THR A 49 -14.51 -10.59 -9.09
C THR A 49 -14.93 -11.20 -10.43
N THR A 50 -14.51 -10.61 -11.56
CA THR A 50 -14.54 -11.31 -12.85
C THR A 50 -13.46 -10.81 -13.82
N LEU A 51 -12.80 -11.75 -14.50
CA LEU A 51 -11.86 -11.44 -15.59
C LEU A 51 -12.60 -11.08 -16.88
N SER A 52 -12.15 -10.05 -17.59
CA SER A 52 -12.21 -10.06 -19.07
C SER A 52 -11.13 -9.16 -19.70
N ARG A 53 -10.57 -9.60 -20.83
CA ARG A 53 -9.65 -8.82 -21.67
C ARG A 53 -10.46 -8.02 -22.68
N ILE A 54 -10.26 -6.70 -22.79
CA ILE A 54 -10.82 -5.89 -23.88
C ILE A 54 -9.75 -4.99 -24.52
N LYS A 55 -9.56 -5.13 -25.84
CA LYS A 55 -8.78 -4.21 -26.69
C LYS A 55 -9.74 -3.26 -27.43
N ILE A 56 -9.76 -1.97 -27.06
CA ILE A 56 -10.35 -0.85 -27.85
C ILE A 56 -9.44 0.36 -27.56
N SER A 57 -8.41 0.66 -28.36
CA SER A 57 -8.41 1.36 -29.65
C SER A 57 -8.75 2.86 -29.55
N GLU A 58 -7.90 3.70 -30.17
CA GLU A 58 -7.95 5.16 -30.13
C GLU A 58 -9.28 5.75 -30.66
N ARG A 59 -9.74 6.86 -30.05
CA ARG A 59 -10.12 8.11 -30.77
C ARG A 59 -10.56 9.25 -29.84
N ASN A 60 -10.16 10.46 -30.24
CA ASN A 60 -10.87 11.73 -30.07
C ASN A 60 -11.41 12.09 -28.66
N TYR A 61 -10.64 12.88 -27.91
CA TYR A 61 -11.24 13.85 -26.97
C TYR A 61 -11.01 15.27 -27.47
N ASN A 62 -12.08 16.07 -27.55
CA ASN A 62 -12.09 17.36 -28.25
C ASN A 62 -12.01 18.55 -27.27
N LYS A 63 -11.56 19.71 -27.77
CA LYS A 63 -11.52 20.97 -27.03
C LYS A 63 -12.95 21.44 -26.72
N ASN A 64 -13.27 21.61 -25.44
CA ASN A 64 -13.80 22.86 -24.85
C ASN A 64 -14.40 22.63 -23.45
N ASN A 65 -13.84 23.31 -22.44
CA ASN A 65 -14.61 24.20 -21.55
C ASN A 65 -13.68 24.89 -20.53
N LYS A 66 -13.42 26.18 -20.75
CA LYS A 66 -12.90 27.11 -19.73
C LYS A 66 -14.10 27.80 -19.07
N GLN A 67 -13.93 28.22 -17.81
CA GLN A 67 -14.95 28.86 -16.96
C GLN A 67 -16.05 27.92 -16.44
N ILE A 68 -15.94 27.54 -15.16
CA ILE A 68 -16.97 27.57 -14.09
C ILE A 68 -16.43 26.79 -12.87
N PHE A 69 -15.71 27.49 -11.98
CA PHE A 69 -15.88 27.47 -10.51
C PHE A 69 -14.76 28.25 -9.80
N ILE A 70 -15.05 29.48 -9.36
CA ILE A 70 -14.28 30.17 -8.31
C ILE A 70 -15.28 30.83 -7.36
N LYS A 71 -15.58 30.20 -6.23
CA LYS A 71 -15.94 30.83 -4.94
C LYS A 71 -16.27 29.79 -3.86
N LYS A 72 -15.72 29.99 -2.65
CA LYS A 72 -15.72 29.07 -1.50
C LYS A 72 -14.86 27.81 -1.80
N ILE A 73 -14.04 27.27 -0.90
CA ILE A 73 -13.95 27.42 0.56
C ILE A 73 -12.77 28.33 0.99
N ASN A 74 -12.70 28.74 2.25
CA ASN A 74 -11.60 29.53 2.84
C ASN A 74 -11.46 29.18 4.33
N LYS A 75 -10.21 29.15 4.85
CA LYS A 75 -9.76 28.68 6.18
C LYS A 75 -9.77 27.14 6.32
N GLN A 76 -8.84 26.50 7.04
CA GLN A 76 -7.94 27.03 8.08
C GLN A 76 -6.43 26.97 7.78
N LYS A 77 -5.70 27.68 8.64
CA LYS A 77 -4.26 27.98 8.64
C LYS A 77 -3.33 26.75 8.61
N ILE A 78 -2.25 26.85 7.84
CA ILE A 78 -0.91 26.37 8.24
C ILE A 78 0.04 27.57 8.18
N LYS A 79 0.99 27.65 9.13
CA LYS A 79 2.08 28.64 9.11
C LYS A 79 3.33 28.00 8.52
N LEU A 80 3.94 28.63 7.52
CA LEU A 80 5.36 28.45 7.20
C LEU A 80 6.03 29.83 7.09
N TYR A 81 7.32 29.89 7.44
CA TYR A 81 8.08 31.14 7.52
C TYR A 81 8.72 31.47 6.17
N SER A 82 8.51 32.70 5.69
CA SER A 82 9.24 33.26 4.54
C SER A 82 10.22 34.34 5.01
N PRO A 83 11.54 34.19 4.77
CA PRO A 83 12.45 35.33 4.78
C PRO A 83 12.01 36.36 3.73
N ARG A 84 12.14 37.65 4.05
CA ARG A 84 11.87 38.74 3.10
C ARG A 84 12.99 38.80 2.07
N TYR A 85 12.68 39.15 0.82
CA TYR A 85 13.02 40.46 0.24
C TYR A 85 12.34 40.65 -1.12
N HIS A 86 11.70 41.79 -1.33
CA HIS A 86 11.17 42.19 -2.64
C HIS A 86 11.05 43.72 -2.75
N THR A 87 10.92 44.21 -3.98
CA THR A 87 10.59 45.59 -4.36
C THR A 87 11.42 46.74 -3.78
N ILE A 88 12.48 47.11 -4.50
CA ILE A 88 12.67 48.46 -5.11
C ILE A 88 13.46 48.21 -6.41
N GLY A 89 13.06 48.81 -7.53
CA GLY A 89 13.77 48.70 -8.82
C GLY A 89 12.89 48.76 -10.06
N LEU A 90 11.66 48.25 -9.99
CA LEU A 90 10.72 48.16 -11.13
C LEU A 90 10.03 49.50 -11.46
N LYS A 91 10.84 50.54 -11.73
CA LYS A 91 10.42 51.83 -12.32
C LYS A 91 11.54 52.63 -13.01
N LEU A 92 12.80 52.20 -12.93
CA LEU A 92 13.94 52.85 -13.63
C LEU A 92 14.36 52.13 -14.92
N LEU A 93 14.06 50.83 -15.05
CA LEU A 93 14.52 49.99 -16.18
C LEU A 93 13.99 50.46 -17.55
N PHE A 94 12.79 51.06 -17.58
CA PHE A 94 12.14 51.51 -18.82
C PHE A 94 12.79 52.75 -19.47
N ILE A 95 13.68 53.45 -18.76
CA ILE A 95 14.41 54.62 -19.30
C ILE A 95 15.78 54.20 -19.85
N PHE A 96 16.40 53.14 -19.32
CA PHE A 96 17.66 52.61 -19.85
C PHE A 96 17.49 51.84 -21.17
N MET A 97 16.36 51.12 -21.35
CA MET A 97 16.09 50.33 -22.56
C MET A 97 15.95 51.14 -23.86
N VAL A 98 15.82 52.47 -23.80
CA VAL A 98 15.70 53.35 -24.98
C VAL A 98 17.05 53.98 -25.37
N LEU A 99 18.09 53.85 -24.54
CA LEU A 99 19.42 54.46 -24.78
C LEU A 99 20.53 53.45 -25.08
N ALA A 100 20.38 52.19 -24.69
CA ALA A 100 21.38 51.14 -24.98
C ALA A 100 21.42 50.72 -26.46
N SER A 101 20.29 50.84 -27.17
CA SER A 101 20.11 50.43 -28.57
C SER A 101 20.62 51.45 -29.61
N LEU A 102 21.36 52.47 -29.18
CA LEU A 102 21.82 53.60 -30.01
C LEU A 102 23.34 53.84 -29.98
N PHE A 103 24.11 52.94 -29.35
CA PHE A 103 25.54 53.16 -29.07
C PHE A 103 26.49 52.01 -29.44
N PHE A 104 26.05 51.05 -30.25
CA PHE A 104 26.90 49.98 -30.81
C PHE A 104 26.99 50.03 -32.35
N PHE A 105 27.42 51.18 -32.85
CA PHE A 105 28.12 51.30 -34.13
C PHE A 105 29.40 52.13 -33.91
N MET A 106 30.43 51.84 -34.71
CA MET A 106 31.77 52.44 -34.74
C MET A 106 32.85 51.88 -33.77
N ASN A 107 34.07 51.82 -34.33
CA ASN A 107 35.40 51.70 -33.72
C ASN A 107 35.86 50.34 -33.16
N HIS A 108 36.64 49.64 -33.99
CA HIS A 108 37.88 48.99 -33.51
C HIS A 108 38.81 50.05 -32.88
N ASP A 109 39.46 49.76 -31.75
CA ASP A 109 40.90 49.45 -31.71
C ASP A 109 41.47 49.20 -30.30
N SER A 110 42.68 48.64 -30.25
CA SER A 110 43.42 48.12 -29.10
C SER A 110 43.71 49.07 -27.92
N TYR A 111 43.81 48.53 -26.70
CA TYR A 111 44.69 49.06 -25.64
C TYR A 111 45.28 47.98 -24.72
N SER A 112 46.37 48.32 -24.00
CA SER A 112 47.28 47.39 -23.30
C SER A 112 47.23 47.47 -21.77
N PHE A 113 47.65 46.40 -21.09
CA PHE A 113 47.79 46.34 -19.63
C PHE A 113 49.16 46.82 -19.11
N GLY A 114 49.16 47.46 -17.92
CA GLY A 114 50.33 47.69 -17.08
C GLY A 114 50.28 46.84 -15.81
N SER A 115 51.44 46.40 -15.29
CA SER A 115 51.54 45.45 -14.16
C SER A 115 51.97 46.10 -12.85
N LEU A 116 51.57 45.50 -11.72
CA LEU A 116 52.22 45.67 -10.42
C LEU A 116 52.32 44.31 -9.70
N VAL A 117 53.28 44.14 -8.80
CA VAL A 117 53.75 42.85 -8.24
C VAL A 117 53.85 42.93 -6.71
N ILE A 118 53.75 41.78 -6.01
CA ILE A 118 54.17 41.42 -4.61
C ILE A 118 53.11 40.45 -4.00
N SER A 119 53.40 39.36 -3.25
CA SER A 119 54.52 38.38 -3.20
C SER A 119 54.12 37.20 -2.28
N ASP A 120 54.55 35.96 -2.58
CA ASP A 120 54.76 34.74 -1.75
C ASP A 120 53.92 34.50 -0.45
N THR A 121 53.38 33.30 -0.18
CA THR A 121 54.13 32.05 0.15
C THR A 121 53.23 30.79 0.17
N THR A 122 53.84 29.60 0.16
CA THR A 122 53.22 28.23 0.11
C THR A 122 53.49 27.42 1.40
N PRO A 123 53.12 26.12 1.59
CA PRO A 123 52.37 25.15 0.75
C PRO A 123 51.30 24.28 1.52
N VAL A 124 50.72 23.27 0.83
CA VAL A 124 50.26 21.90 1.25
C VAL A 124 48.99 21.47 0.47
N GLU A 125 48.72 20.15 0.43
CA GLU A 125 48.05 19.42 -0.67
C GLU A 125 46.53 19.18 -0.53
N ASN A 126 45.96 18.65 -1.63
CA ASN A 126 44.80 17.75 -1.77
C ASN A 126 43.37 18.28 -2.05
N GLN A 127 42.68 17.50 -2.89
CA GLN A 127 41.28 17.54 -3.34
C GLN A 127 40.82 18.77 -4.15
N GLY A 128 40.38 18.53 -5.38
CA GLY A 128 39.95 19.57 -6.32
C GLY A 128 38.44 19.80 -6.34
N PHE A 129 38.00 20.96 -5.85
CA PHE A 129 36.66 21.50 -6.08
C PHE A 129 36.76 22.73 -6.99
N PHE A 130 36.03 22.75 -8.10
CA PHE A 130 35.90 23.94 -8.95
C PHE A 130 34.68 24.76 -8.55
N SER A 131 34.90 25.96 -8.01
CA SER A 131 33.90 27.03 -7.94
C SER A 131 34.23 28.12 -8.95
N PHE A 132 33.21 28.77 -9.52
CA PHE A 132 33.41 29.77 -10.58
C PHE A 132 33.94 31.10 -10.01
N GLY A 133 35.05 31.58 -10.56
CA GLY A 133 35.61 32.90 -10.24
C GLY A 133 36.66 33.39 -11.25
N ASN A 134 36.29 34.37 -12.08
CA ASN A 134 37.14 35.33 -12.80
C ASN A 134 38.31 34.81 -13.68
N VAL A 135 38.01 34.62 -14.97
CA VAL A 135 38.57 35.38 -16.13
C VAL A 135 40.03 35.92 -16.03
N PHE A 136 40.87 35.49 -16.99
CA PHE A 136 42.30 35.83 -17.23
C PHE A 136 43.27 35.46 -16.08
N THR A 137 44.43 34.84 -16.29
CA THR A 137 45.25 34.53 -17.48
C THR A 137 45.90 33.12 -17.31
N ARG A 138 46.69 32.50 -18.21
CA ARG A 138 47.92 32.98 -18.87
C ARG A 138 48.42 31.96 -19.92
N ILE A 139 49.14 32.42 -20.95
CA ILE A 139 49.98 31.57 -21.82
C ILE A 139 51.43 31.60 -21.31
N SER A 140 52.06 30.44 -21.10
CA SER A 140 53.51 30.20 -21.34
C SER A 140 53.95 28.78 -20.99
N ASN A 141 54.64 28.11 -21.93
CA ASN A 141 55.39 26.85 -21.76
C ASN A 141 54.51 25.59 -21.50
N PHE A 142 54.73 24.44 -22.15
CA PHE A 142 56.03 23.82 -22.44
C PHE A 142 56.18 23.24 -23.85
N LEU A 143 57.41 23.33 -24.38
CA LEU A 143 57.91 22.53 -25.50
C LEU A 143 58.58 21.25 -24.93
N THR A 144 58.03 20.06 -25.16
CA THR A 144 58.78 18.79 -25.10
C THR A 144 58.01 17.62 -25.72
N GLY A 145 58.65 16.91 -26.67
CA GLY A 145 58.49 15.45 -26.82
C GLY A 145 57.54 14.91 -27.91
N ALA A 146 58.15 14.48 -29.02
CA ALA A 146 57.67 13.47 -29.98
C ALA A 146 56.38 13.72 -30.82
N ALA A 147 56.17 13.06 -31.97
CA ALA A 147 57.09 12.73 -33.08
C ALA A 147 56.29 12.16 -34.28
N VAL A 148 56.56 12.64 -35.50
CA VAL A 148 56.29 11.99 -36.81
C VAL A 148 54.86 11.55 -37.12
N SER A 149 54.20 12.32 -37.99
CA SER A 149 53.78 11.80 -39.30
C SER A 149 53.79 12.95 -40.31
N THR A 150 54.41 12.76 -41.47
CA THR A 150 54.59 13.78 -42.52
C THR A 150 53.80 13.41 -43.77
N ASP A 151 53.04 14.36 -44.32
CA ASP A 151 52.98 14.64 -45.77
C ASP A 151 52.01 15.78 -46.10
N ILE A 152 52.53 16.99 -46.29
CA ILE A 152 51.84 18.09 -47.00
C ILE A 152 52.86 18.73 -47.95
N LYS A 153 52.48 18.93 -49.22
CA LYS A 153 53.35 19.48 -50.27
C LYS A 153 53.67 20.96 -50.03
N GLU A 154 54.94 21.33 -50.15
CA GLU A 154 55.35 22.72 -50.33
C GLU A 154 54.96 23.23 -51.73
N ILE A 155 54.48 24.47 -51.81
CA ILE A 155 54.51 25.33 -53.01
C ILE A 155 54.94 26.72 -52.52
N PRO A 156 55.95 27.37 -53.14
CA PRO A 156 56.66 28.49 -52.53
C PRO A 156 55.91 29.83 -52.65
N LYS A 157 56.07 30.70 -51.64
CA LYS A 157 55.74 32.13 -51.70
C LYS A 157 57.01 32.98 -51.71
N THR A 158 57.49 33.31 -52.90
CA THR A 158 58.34 34.49 -53.13
C THR A 158 57.49 35.57 -53.81
N VAL A 159 57.25 36.69 -53.13
CA VAL A 159 56.71 37.91 -53.75
C VAL A 159 57.52 39.09 -53.22
N GLU A 160 58.02 39.92 -54.13
CA GLU A 160 58.88 41.06 -53.84
C GLU A 160 58.07 42.26 -53.32
N THR A 161 58.74 43.16 -52.60
CA THR A 161 58.17 44.46 -52.22
C THR A 161 58.09 45.40 -53.42
N ALA A 162 56.92 45.53 -54.03
CA ALA A 162 56.61 46.56 -55.03
C ALA A 162 55.86 47.75 -54.38
N GLY A 163 56.18 48.97 -54.81
CA GLY A 163 55.75 50.21 -54.14
C GLY A 163 54.29 50.62 -54.39
N ILE A 164 53.76 51.44 -53.46
CA ILE A 164 52.42 52.03 -53.51
C ILE A 164 52.35 53.11 -54.61
N PRO A 165 51.37 53.04 -55.54
CA PRO A 165 50.89 54.18 -56.30
C PRO A 165 49.61 54.72 -55.65
N THR A 166 49.65 55.95 -55.11
CA THR A 166 48.44 56.66 -54.68
C THR A 166 47.62 57.10 -55.89
N SER A 167 46.37 56.68 -55.96
CA SER A 167 45.37 57.25 -56.88
C SER A 167 44.04 57.42 -56.14
N SER A 168 43.31 58.48 -56.49
CA SER A 168 42.19 59.00 -55.70
C SER A 168 40.84 58.41 -56.10
N SER A 169 40.09 57.94 -55.11
CA SER A 169 38.61 58.04 -55.00
C SER A 169 37.83 58.08 -56.34
N GLY A 170 37.67 56.94 -56.98
CA GLY A 170 36.55 56.66 -57.86
C GLY A 170 35.47 55.93 -57.07
N LEU A 171 34.36 56.60 -56.74
CA LEU A 171 33.14 55.92 -56.28
C LEU A 171 32.56 55.18 -57.48
N SER A 172 32.75 53.86 -57.53
CA SER A 172 32.08 53.02 -58.52
C SER A 172 30.59 53.08 -58.26
N ILE A 173 29.85 53.76 -59.13
CA ILE A 173 28.39 53.70 -59.12
C ILE A 173 28.00 52.24 -59.42
N GLN A 174 27.15 51.67 -58.57
CA GLN A 174 26.63 50.34 -58.78
C GLN A 174 25.73 50.36 -60.02
N ALA A 175 26.09 49.61 -61.06
CA ALA A 175 25.30 49.58 -62.29
C ALA A 175 24.05 48.74 -62.08
N GLU A 176 22.91 49.16 -62.62
CA GLU A 176 21.66 48.40 -62.54
C GLU A 176 21.64 47.31 -63.61
N CYS A 177 21.33 46.08 -63.21
CA CYS A 177 21.25 44.91 -64.09
C CYS A 177 20.02 44.04 -63.81
N GLY A 178 19.73 43.10 -64.71
CA GLY A 178 18.59 42.19 -64.65
C GLY A 178 17.62 42.34 -65.81
N GLY A 179 16.64 41.43 -65.89
CA GLY A 179 15.71 41.33 -67.01
C GLY A 179 16.44 40.95 -68.31
N ILE A 180 16.63 41.92 -69.20
CA ILE A 180 17.42 41.77 -70.44
C ILE A 180 18.83 42.36 -70.34
N THR A 181 19.16 43.06 -69.24
CA THR A 181 20.45 43.69 -69.01
C THR A 181 21.39 42.69 -68.33
N PRO A 182 22.52 42.27 -68.95
CA PRO A 182 23.49 41.40 -68.33
C PRO A 182 24.09 42.01 -67.06
N CYS A 183 24.45 41.17 -66.08
CA CYS A 183 25.11 41.59 -64.83
C CYS A 183 26.61 41.28 -64.87
N SER A 184 27.40 42.17 -64.28
CA SER A 184 28.81 41.98 -63.92
C SER A 184 28.97 41.80 -62.40
N CYS A 185 30.11 41.30 -61.92
CA CYS A 185 30.40 41.38 -60.49
C CYS A 185 30.59 42.84 -60.07
N GLY A 186 29.80 43.28 -59.09
CA GLY A 186 29.72 44.65 -58.59
C GLY A 186 28.33 45.27 -58.77
N ASP A 187 27.44 44.65 -59.56
CA ASP A 187 26.19 45.26 -60.00
C ASP A 187 25.03 45.15 -58.98
N SER A 188 24.00 45.96 -59.23
CA SER A 188 22.75 46.06 -58.48
C SER A 188 21.59 45.45 -59.28
N VAL A 189 21.00 44.38 -58.77
CA VAL A 189 19.94 43.62 -59.43
C VAL A 189 18.59 44.27 -59.15
N THR A 190 18.01 44.92 -60.16
CA THR A 190 16.70 45.59 -60.10
C THR A 190 15.56 44.78 -60.75
N ALA A 191 15.87 43.69 -61.44
CA ALA A 191 14.89 42.77 -62.02
C ALA A 191 15.40 41.32 -62.05
N SER A 192 14.49 40.35 -62.09
CA SER A 192 14.82 38.92 -62.21
C SER A 192 15.71 38.63 -63.41
N LEU A 193 16.67 37.72 -63.27
CA LEU A 193 17.68 37.40 -64.28
C LEU A 193 17.97 35.90 -64.40
N THR A 194 18.61 35.53 -65.50
CA THR A 194 19.24 34.21 -65.66
C THR A 194 20.65 34.41 -66.21
N LEU A 195 21.67 33.89 -65.53
CA LEU A 195 23.05 34.06 -65.98
C LEU A 195 23.34 33.21 -67.24
N THR A 196 24.20 33.77 -68.09
CA THR A 196 24.67 33.17 -69.35
C THR A 196 26.19 32.96 -69.38
N GLU A 197 26.90 33.42 -68.35
CA GLU A 197 28.35 33.31 -68.21
C GLU A 197 28.79 33.38 -66.73
N ASN A 198 30.05 33.03 -66.47
CA ASN A 198 30.65 33.12 -65.13
C ASN A 198 30.98 34.58 -64.79
N LEU A 199 30.68 35.00 -63.56
CA LEU A 199 30.97 36.36 -63.10
C LEU A 199 32.22 36.37 -62.21
N SER A 200 33.14 37.31 -62.47
CA SER A 200 34.30 37.55 -61.61
C SER A 200 34.70 39.02 -61.54
N GLY A 201 34.96 39.53 -60.34
CA GLY A 201 35.31 40.93 -60.12
C GLY A 201 35.51 41.31 -58.64
N PRO A 202 35.78 42.59 -58.37
CA PRO A 202 35.85 43.15 -57.02
C PRO A 202 34.44 43.44 -56.45
N GLY A 203 34.37 43.89 -55.19
CA GLY A 203 33.10 44.19 -54.52
C GLY A 203 32.32 42.94 -54.09
N PRO A 204 31.06 43.10 -53.63
CA PRO A 204 30.10 42.02 -53.67
C PRO A 204 29.73 41.72 -55.13
N CYS A 205 29.57 40.46 -55.52
CA CYS A 205 29.36 40.17 -56.95
C CYS A 205 27.96 40.59 -57.42
N LEU A 206 26.89 40.21 -56.71
CA LEU A 206 25.54 40.73 -56.96
C LEU A 206 24.95 41.30 -55.67
N THR A 207 24.39 42.51 -55.74
CA THR A 207 23.59 43.11 -54.66
C THR A 207 22.16 43.28 -55.15
N THR A 208 21.15 42.95 -54.35
CA THR A 208 19.74 43.21 -54.74
C THR A 208 19.35 44.69 -54.60
N ASN A 209 18.32 45.12 -55.31
CA ASN A 209 17.71 46.45 -55.11
C ASN A 209 16.23 46.47 -55.55
N ALA A 210 15.56 45.32 -55.46
CA ALA A 210 14.17 45.13 -55.81
C ALA A 210 13.60 43.91 -55.09
N ASP A 211 12.37 44.02 -54.59
CA ASP A 211 11.63 42.89 -54.00
C ASP A 211 11.05 41.97 -55.08
N ASN A 212 10.78 40.71 -54.74
CA ASN A 212 10.09 39.72 -55.60
C ASN A 212 10.87 39.28 -56.86
N ILE A 213 12.20 39.38 -56.84
CA ILE A 213 13.08 39.01 -57.97
C ILE A 213 13.68 37.60 -57.84
N ILE A 214 14.04 37.01 -58.97
CA ILE A 214 14.71 35.70 -59.06
C ILE A 214 16.10 35.90 -59.69
N ILE A 215 17.14 35.46 -58.99
CA ILE A 215 18.50 35.31 -59.50
C ILE A 215 18.72 33.82 -59.80
N ASP A 216 18.59 33.43 -61.08
CA ASP A 216 18.95 32.09 -61.52
C ASP A 216 20.35 32.10 -62.12
N CYS A 217 21.31 31.50 -61.43
CA CYS A 217 22.67 31.42 -61.95
C CYS A 217 22.86 30.31 -63.01
N ASN A 218 21.88 29.45 -63.27
CA ASN A 218 21.91 28.46 -64.35
C ASN A 218 23.17 27.56 -64.38
N GLY A 219 23.77 27.28 -63.22
CA GLY A 219 25.01 26.50 -63.07
C GLY A 219 26.32 27.30 -63.26
N TYR A 220 26.26 28.59 -63.57
CA TYR A 220 27.44 29.45 -63.70
C TYR A 220 28.05 29.82 -62.34
N THR A 221 29.36 30.11 -62.36
CA THR A 221 30.17 30.45 -61.20
C THR A 221 30.26 31.94 -60.96
N LEU A 222 30.01 32.37 -59.72
CA LEU A 222 30.43 33.65 -59.17
C LEU A 222 31.75 33.39 -58.41
N ARG A 223 32.82 34.11 -58.75
CA ARG A 223 34.13 33.96 -58.09
C ARG A 223 34.87 35.28 -57.91
N ARG A 224 35.49 35.47 -56.74
CA ARG A 224 36.39 36.60 -56.46
C ARG A 224 37.82 36.15 -56.18
N ASN A 225 38.73 37.12 -56.12
CA ASN A 225 40.14 36.99 -55.71
C ASN A 225 40.42 37.90 -54.48
N GLY A 226 39.80 37.62 -53.33
CA GLY A 226 40.04 38.35 -52.06
C GLY A 226 38.80 38.56 -51.19
N ASP A 227 39.00 38.73 -49.88
CA ASP A 227 38.13 38.04 -48.91
C ASP A 227 37.04 38.91 -48.23
N THR A 228 36.84 40.17 -48.64
CA THR A 228 36.15 41.19 -47.81
C THR A 228 34.64 41.39 -48.02
N TYR A 229 34.03 40.76 -49.02
CA TYR A 229 32.64 41.05 -49.46
C TYR A 229 31.90 39.75 -49.84
N PRO A 230 30.56 39.70 -49.73
CA PRO A 230 29.76 38.52 -50.04
C PRO A 230 29.65 38.25 -51.55
N GLY A 231 29.35 37.02 -51.94
CA GLY A 231 29.07 36.64 -53.33
C GLY A 231 27.75 37.26 -53.81
N ILE A 232 26.65 36.92 -53.13
CA ILE A 232 25.34 37.54 -53.33
C ILE A 232 24.87 38.18 -52.02
N TYR A 233 24.52 39.46 -52.08
CA TYR A 233 24.02 40.25 -50.96
C TYR A 233 22.53 40.55 -51.15
N ILE A 234 21.70 40.03 -50.23
CA ILE A 234 20.24 40.10 -50.26
C ILE A 234 19.77 41.13 -49.23
N ASN A 235 19.59 42.35 -49.70
CA ASN A 235 19.02 43.53 -49.05
C ASN A 235 17.65 43.88 -49.67
N SER A 236 16.85 42.87 -49.98
CA SER A 236 15.50 42.98 -50.53
C SER A 236 14.65 41.77 -50.12
N THR A 237 13.33 41.93 -50.15
CA THR A 237 12.31 40.99 -49.66
C THR A 237 11.84 40.04 -50.75
N ASN A 238 11.54 38.79 -50.42
CA ASN A 238 11.04 37.78 -51.36
C ASN A 238 11.95 37.57 -52.60
N VAL A 239 13.27 37.58 -52.38
CA VAL A 239 14.29 37.29 -53.39
C VAL A 239 14.51 35.78 -53.46
N THR A 240 14.56 35.18 -54.65
CA THR A 240 14.97 33.78 -54.83
C THR A 240 16.33 33.68 -55.53
N VAL A 241 17.33 33.10 -54.86
CA VAL A 241 18.66 32.81 -55.41
C VAL A 241 18.78 31.30 -55.67
N LYS A 242 19.09 30.91 -56.91
CA LYS A 242 19.15 29.49 -57.28
C LYS A 242 20.20 29.12 -58.32
N ASN A 243 20.61 27.85 -58.29
CA ASN A 243 21.51 27.21 -59.25
C ASN A 243 22.91 27.87 -59.34
N CYS A 244 23.37 28.56 -58.28
CA CYS A 244 24.64 29.29 -58.27
C CYS A 244 25.80 28.43 -57.74
N LEU A 245 26.95 28.50 -58.40
CA LEU A 245 28.24 28.08 -57.83
C LEU A 245 28.93 29.33 -57.27
N ILE A 246 29.21 29.40 -55.97
CA ILE A 246 29.71 30.64 -55.32
C ILE A 246 30.95 30.37 -54.46
N THR A 247 32.05 31.07 -54.75
CA THR A 247 33.35 30.77 -54.16
C THR A 247 34.32 31.95 -54.00
N ASN A 248 35.21 31.89 -52.99
CA ASN A 248 36.23 32.89 -52.68
C ASN A 248 35.67 34.28 -52.23
N PHE A 249 34.58 34.29 -51.45
CA PHE A 249 33.96 35.50 -50.84
C PHE A 249 34.00 35.48 -49.30
N SER A 250 33.57 36.58 -48.64
CA SER A 250 33.40 36.60 -47.18
C SER A 250 32.21 35.74 -46.74
N TYR A 251 31.07 35.89 -47.41
CA TYR A 251 29.92 34.99 -47.35
C TYR A 251 29.59 34.56 -48.78
N GLY A 252 29.21 33.31 -49.03
CA GLY A 252 28.65 32.93 -50.33
C GLY A 252 27.35 33.69 -50.62
N ILE A 253 26.39 33.60 -49.70
CA ILE A 253 25.15 34.38 -49.70
C ILE A 253 24.98 35.06 -48.34
N LEU A 254 24.65 36.35 -48.31
CA LEU A 254 24.37 37.10 -47.09
C LEU A 254 22.98 37.75 -47.17
N PHE A 255 22.08 37.38 -46.26
CA PHE A 255 20.76 37.99 -46.10
C PHE A 255 20.84 39.09 -45.04
N GLU A 256 20.61 40.33 -45.46
CA GLU A 256 20.67 41.52 -44.61
C GLU A 256 19.53 41.59 -43.59
N SER A 257 19.79 42.26 -42.48
CA SER A 257 18.82 42.58 -41.44
C SER A 257 17.64 43.42 -41.96
N GLY A 258 16.46 43.20 -41.38
CA GLY A 258 15.23 43.91 -41.77
C GLY A 258 14.50 43.38 -43.01
N PHE A 259 15.16 42.59 -43.87
CA PHE A 259 14.54 41.94 -45.03
C PHE A 259 14.08 40.51 -44.70
N SER A 260 13.16 39.95 -45.49
CA SER A 260 12.50 38.68 -45.14
C SER A 260 11.91 37.90 -46.33
N ASN A 261 11.46 36.68 -46.06
CA ASN A 261 10.77 35.78 -47.01
C ASN A 261 11.59 35.40 -48.27
N SER A 262 12.88 35.69 -48.27
CA SER A 262 13.81 35.35 -49.36
C SER A 262 14.29 33.90 -49.25
N THR A 263 14.63 33.29 -50.38
CA THR A 263 14.95 31.87 -50.53
C THR A 263 16.31 31.68 -51.21
N ALA A 264 17.17 30.83 -50.66
CA ALA A 264 18.31 30.25 -51.38
C ALA A 264 18.02 28.77 -51.63
N VAL A 265 17.97 28.33 -52.90
CA VAL A 265 17.64 26.96 -53.28
C VAL A 265 18.59 26.37 -54.33
N ASN A 266 19.07 25.14 -54.12
CA ASN A 266 19.93 24.42 -55.06
C ASN A 266 21.21 25.19 -55.47
N ASN A 267 21.90 25.81 -54.50
CA ASN A 267 23.19 26.47 -54.72
C ASN A 267 24.36 25.64 -54.17
N THR A 268 25.54 25.79 -54.74
CA THR A 268 26.79 25.16 -54.29
C THR A 268 27.77 26.24 -53.82
N ILE A 269 28.09 26.25 -52.53
CA ILE A 269 28.75 27.37 -51.87
C ILE A 269 30.00 26.88 -51.14
N TYR A 270 31.18 27.23 -51.67
CA TYR A 270 32.43 26.59 -51.25
C TYR A 270 33.67 27.47 -51.32
N ASP A 271 34.67 27.16 -50.50
CA ASP A 271 35.92 27.92 -50.34
C ASP A 271 35.67 29.43 -50.08
N ASN A 272 34.66 29.79 -49.28
CA ASN A 272 34.40 31.14 -48.77
C ASN A 272 34.84 31.27 -47.30
N THR A 273 34.78 32.45 -46.68
CA THR A 273 34.98 32.53 -45.21
C THR A 273 33.80 31.91 -44.46
N TYR A 274 32.58 32.24 -44.86
CA TYR A 274 31.32 31.64 -44.39
C TYR A 274 30.47 31.19 -45.58
N GLY A 275 29.67 30.14 -45.43
CA GLY A 275 28.77 29.68 -46.49
C GLY A 275 27.58 30.63 -46.70
N ILE A 276 26.59 30.58 -45.79
CA ILE A 276 25.42 31.47 -45.80
C ILE A 276 25.30 32.22 -44.47
N GLY A 277 25.05 33.53 -44.53
CA GLY A 277 24.72 34.38 -43.38
C GLY A 277 23.25 34.81 -43.39
N LEU A 278 22.55 34.68 -42.26
CA LEU A 278 21.14 35.05 -42.09
C LEU A 278 20.94 36.03 -40.94
N SER A 279 20.61 37.28 -41.27
CA SER A 279 20.26 38.34 -40.31
C SER A 279 18.83 38.88 -40.46
N GLY A 280 18.12 38.47 -41.53
CA GLY A 280 16.70 38.76 -41.77
C GLY A 280 15.79 37.57 -41.44
N PHE A 281 14.51 37.83 -41.14
CA PHE A 281 13.56 36.83 -40.64
C PHE A 281 12.85 36.02 -41.75
N ALA A 282 12.25 34.88 -41.39
CA ALA A 282 11.35 34.09 -42.26
C ALA A 282 11.97 33.63 -43.61
N ASN A 283 13.29 33.59 -43.70
CA ASN A 283 14.01 33.19 -44.92
C ASN A 283 14.15 31.66 -45.03
N THR A 284 14.16 31.14 -46.27
CA THR A 284 14.21 29.69 -46.57
C THR A 284 15.56 29.28 -47.16
N LEU A 285 16.14 28.17 -46.67
CA LEU A 285 17.29 27.49 -47.29
C LEU A 285 16.88 26.08 -47.70
N ASP A 286 16.90 25.77 -48.99
CA ASP A 286 16.47 24.46 -49.52
C ASP A 286 17.52 23.80 -50.41
N SER A 287 17.90 22.56 -50.11
CA SER A 287 18.71 21.72 -51.02
C SER A 287 20.05 22.34 -51.46
N ASN A 288 20.65 23.22 -50.65
CA ASN A 288 21.96 23.82 -50.95
C ASN A 288 23.10 22.88 -50.50
N SER A 289 24.22 22.91 -51.20
CA SER A 289 25.47 22.23 -50.84
C SER A 289 26.50 23.25 -50.35
N ILE A 290 27.01 23.11 -49.12
CA ILE A 290 27.80 24.16 -48.45
C ILE A 290 29.04 23.55 -47.77
N TYR A 291 30.23 23.72 -48.36
CA TYR A 291 31.43 23.00 -47.92
C TYR A 291 32.75 23.77 -48.04
N ASN A 292 33.81 23.29 -47.36
CA ASN A 292 35.15 23.92 -47.34
C ASN A 292 35.20 25.40 -46.89
N ASN A 293 34.14 25.97 -46.34
CA ASN A 293 34.16 27.37 -45.93
C ASN A 293 34.95 27.52 -44.62
N SER A 294 35.82 28.52 -44.51
CA SER A 294 36.85 28.63 -43.46
C SER A 294 36.30 28.71 -42.02
N TYR A 295 35.04 29.14 -41.85
CA TYR A 295 34.33 29.20 -40.58
C TYR A 295 33.07 28.30 -40.58
N TYR A 296 31.89 28.88 -40.75
CA TYR A 296 30.61 28.18 -40.60
C TYR A 296 29.97 27.88 -41.95
N GLY A 297 29.31 26.73 -42.05
CA GLY A 297 28.43 26.43 -43.19
C GLY A 297 27.27 27.43 -43.26
N VAL A 298 26.49 27.52 -42.19
CA VAL A 298 25.43 28.54 -42.04
C VAL A 298 25.60 29.27 -40.70
N SER A 299 25.54 30.59 -40.75
CA SER A 299 25.62 31.49 -39.59
C SER A 299 24.31 32.27 -39.44
N MET A 300 23.73 32.26 -38.25
CA MET A 300 22.49 32.98 -37.91
C MET A 300 22.65 33.72 -36.59
N GLY A 301 22.16 34.96 -36.53
CA GLY A 301 22.23 35.79 -35.32
C GLY A 301 20.98 36.64 -35.12
N ILE A 302 20.36 36.55 -33.94
CA ILE A 302 19.22 37.36 -33.48
C ILE A 302 18.07 37.37 -34.51
N THR A 303 17.68 36.18 -34.97
CA THR A 303 16.72 35.99 -36.07
C THR A 303 15.72 34.87 -35.77
N LYS A 304 14.69 34.70 -36.62
CA LYS A 304 13.57 33.78 -36.34
C LYS A 304 12.75 33.36 -37.56
N ASP A 305 11.88 32.38 -37.33
CA ASP A 305 10.88 31.84 -38.25
C ASP A 305 11.45 31.22 -39.54
N HIS A 306 12.71 30.78 -39.53
CA HIS A 306 13.37 30.21 -40.70
C HIS A 306 12.86 28.82 -41.08
N ASN A 307 13.00 28.48 -42.37
CA ASN A 307 12.76 27.13 -42.90
C ASN A 307 14.02 26.62 -43.61
N VAL A 308 14.76 25.74 -42.95
CA VAL A 308 16.04 25.21 -43.44
C VAL A 308 15.92 23.71 -43.64
N ARG A 309 15.95 23.26 -44.89
CA ARG A 309 15.65 21.86 -45.22
C ARG A 309 16.45 21.31 -46.39
N ASN A 310 16.69 19.99 -46.38
CA ASN A 310 17.38 19.25 -47.44
C ASN A 310 18.84 19.69 -47.72
N ASN A 311 19.44 20.59 -46.92
CA ASN A 311 20.77 21.13 -47.20
C ASN A 311 21.86 20.12 -46.81
N ILE A 312 22.96 20.10 -47.57
CA ILE A 312 24.11 19.21 -47.35
C ILE A 312 25.33 20.06 -47.01
N ILE A 313 25.80 19.98 -45.76
CA ILE A 313 26.83 20.86 -45.20
C ILE A 313 28.00 20.01 -44.70
N TYR A 314 29.21 20.19 -45.24
CA TYR A 314 30.35 19.35 -44.87
C TYR A 314 31.72 20.04 -44.91
N ASP A 315 32.69 19.55 -44.15
CA ASP A 315 34.10 19.99 -44.19
C ASP A 315 34.33 21.51 -44.07
N ASN A 316 33.43 22.21 -43.36
CA ASN A 316 33.60 23.61 -43.00
C ASN A 316 34.51 23.73 -41.76
N GLY A 317 35.31 24.80 -41.66
CA GLY A 317 36.42 24.94 -40.72
C GLY A 317 36.03 24.96 -39.24
N TYR A 318 34.77 25.22 -38.91
CA TYR A 318 34.21 25.12 -37.56
C TYR A 318 32.88 24.34 -37.58
N TYR A 319 31.74 25.03 -37.48
CA TYR A 319 30.42 24.42 -37.26
C TYR A 319 29.63 24.25 -38.56
N GLY A 320 28.74 23.26 -38.61
CA GLY A 320 27.74 23.15 -39.68
C GLY A 320 26.75 24.31 -39.62
N PHE A 321 26.08 24.45 -38.48
CA PHE A 321 25.19 25.57 -38.14
C PHE A 321 25.66 26.28 -36.87
N SER A 322 25.73 27.61 -36.92
CA SER A 322 25.87 28.49 -35.75
C SER A 322 24.58 29.28 -35.56
N LEU A 323 23.87 29.05 -34.44
CA LEU A 323 22.55 29.59 -34.15
C LEU A 323 22.57 30.41 -32.85
N VAL A 324 22.83 31.72 -32.98
CA VAL A 324 22.86 32.67 -31.85
C VAL A 324 21.53 33.41 -31.74
N ASP A 325 20.84 33.27 -30.61
CA ASP A 325 19.50 33.83 -30.34
C ASP A 325 18.47 33.57 -31.46
N VAL A 326 18.60 32.41 -32.13
CA VAL A 326 17.69 31.99 -33.21
C VAL A 326 16.44 31.37 -32.63
N ASN A 327 15.28 31.82 -33.07
CA ASN A 327 14.00 31.44 -32.46
C ASN A 327 12.98 30.90 -33.46
N THR A 328 12.04 30.08 -32.97
CA THR A 328 10.84 29.63 -33.72
C THR A 328 11.10 29.08 -35.13
N SER A 329 12.30 28.59 -35.39
CA SER A 329 12.77 28.15 -36.71
C SER A 329 12.74 26.63 -36.88
N THR A 330 12.64 26.18 -38.12
CA THR A 330 12.54 24.75 -38.48
C THR A 330 13.75 24.29 -39.30
N PHE A 331 14.33 23.17 -38.87
CA PHE A 331 15.48 22.51 -39.48
C PHE A 331 15.09 21.07 -39.80
N THR A 332 14.86 20.74 -41.07
CA THR A 332 14.29 19.44 -41.47
C THR A 332 15.11 18.71 -42.53
N ASN A 333 15.47 17.44 -42.31
CA ASN A 333 16.17 16.61 -43.30
C ASN A 333 17.47 17.25 -43.85
N ASN A 334 18.23 17.96 -43.01
CA ASN A 334 19.56 18.47 -43.40
C ASN A 334 20.64 17.44 -43.05
N THR A 335 21.64 17.29 -43.91
CA THR A 335 22.81 16.44 -43.69
C THR A 335 24.01 17.30 -43.34
N VAL A 336 24.62 17.07 -42.17
CA VAL A 336 25.73 17.85 -41.63
C VAL A 336 26.90 16.92 -41.28
N ASN A 337 28.10 17.19 -41.80
CA ASN A 337 29.31 16.42 -41.50
C ASN A 337 30.49 17.33 -41.14
N THR A 338 30.92 17.34 -39.88
CA THR A 338 32.00 18.20 -39.40
C THR A 338 33.26 17.42 -39.01
N SER A 339 34.41 17.90 -39.48
CA SER A 339 35.74 17.29 -39.31
C SER A 339 36.73 18.23 -38.59
N SER A 340 36.24 19.35 -38.04
CA SER A 340 37.04 20.36 -37.30
C SER A 340 37.22 20.02 -35.82
N VAL A 341 38.32 20.48 -35.21
CA VAL A 341 38.73 20.24 -33.81
C VAL A 341 37.73 20.76 -32.77
N THR A 342 36.80 21.62 -33.15
CA THR A 342 35.64 22.03 -32.32
C THR A 342 34.31 21.92 -33.08
N GLY A 343 34.26 21.13 -34.16
CA GLY A 343 33.21 21.18 -35.15
C GLY A 343 31.88 20.60 -34.68
N TYR A 344 31.02 21.42 -34.07
CA TYR A 344 29.62 21.07 -33.79
C TYR A 344 28.80 20.95 -35.08
N GLY A 345 27.90 19.97 -35.13
CA GLY A 345 26.91 19.89 -36.20
C GLY A 345 25.96 21.09 -36.14
N PHE A 346 25.32 21.26 -34.98
CA PHE A 346 24.53 22.42 -34.62
C PHE A 346 25.01 23.02 -33.29
N PHE A 347 25.38 24.30 -33.29
CA PHE A 347 25.68 25.09 -32.09
C PHE A 347 24.52 26.05 -31.79
N LEU A 348 23.83 25.84 -30.66
CA LEU A 348 22.68 26.62 -30.21
C LEU A 348 23.06 27.45 -28.98
N PHE A 349 23.02 28.78 -29.11
CA PHE A 349 23.46 29.72 -28.08
C PHE A 349 22.36 30.76 -27.86
N GLY A 350 21.58 30.60 -26.78
CA GLY A 350 20.37 31.41 -26.52
C GLY A 350 19.17 31.10 -27.43
N ALA A 351 19.24 30.05 -28.24
CA ALA A 351 18.22 29.70 -29.23
C ALA A 351 16.99 29.04 -28.58
N ILE A 352 15.78 29.60 -28.80
CA ILE A 352 14.54 29.09 -28.17
C ILE A 352 13.42 28.68 -29.13
N SER A 353 12.67 27.64 -28.74
CA SER A 353 11.46 27.17 -29.44
C SER A 353 11.67 26.74 -30.91
N ASN A 354 12.87 26.29 -31.29
CA ASN A 354 13.16 25.76 -32.62
C ASN A 354 12.81 24.27 -32.72
N ASN A 355 12.61 23.77 -33.93
CA ASN A 355 12.35 22.36 -34.21
C ASN A 355 13.39 21.79 -35.19
N PHE A 356 14.06 20.71 -34.78
CA PHE A 356 15.04 19.95 -35.55
C PHE A 356 14.47 18.56 -35.80
N THR A 357 14.06 18.26 -37.03
CA THR A 357 13.42 16.99 -37.42
C THR A 357 14.20 16.27 -38.53
N ASP A 358 14.34 14.95 -38.45
CA ASP A 358 14.94 14.10 -39.51
C ASP A 358 16.37 14.49 -39.95
N ASN A 359 17.11 15.31 -39.20
CA ASN A 359 18.46 15.74 -39.63
C ASN A 359 19.49 14.62 -39.40
N ILE A 360 20.44 14.50 -40.31
CA ILE A 360 21.55 13.54 -40.24
C ILE A 360 22.82 14.31 -39.87
N VAL A 361 23.42 14.01 -38.72
CA VAL A 361 24.57 14.75 -38.18
C VAL A 361 25.72 13.79 -37.90
N THR A 362 26.88 14.03 -38.51
CA THR A 362 28.13 13.33 -38.21
C THR A 362 29.18 14.33 -37.74
N THR A 363 29.86 14.06 -36.61
CA THR A 363 30.95 14.91 -36.11
C THR A 363 32.17 14.09 -35.73
N ILE A 364 33.33 14.39 -36.32
CA ILE A 364 34.57 13.65 -36.16
C ILE A 364 35.64 14.58 -35.57
N ASN A 365 35.71 14.65 -34.24
CA ASN A 365 36.85 15.15 -33.45
C ASN A 365 36.56 15.08 -31.93
N SER A 366 37.61 15.24 -31.12
CA SER A 366 37.48 15.32 -29.66
C SER A 366 36.77 16.62 -29.21
N ASN A 367 35.92 16.51 -28.20
CA ASN A 367 35.04 17.56 -27.67
C ASN A 367 34.02 18.13 -28.69
N ALA A 368 33.81 17.44 -29.82
CA ALA A 368 32.74 17.75 -30.76
C ALA A 368 31.36 17.36 -30.19
N SER A 369 30.29 17.81 -30.83
CA SER A 369 28.93 17.39 -30.48
C SER A 369 27.99 17.48 -31.67
N GLY A 370 27.04 16.54 -31.79
CA GLY A 370 26.00 16.59 -32.81
C GLY A 370 25.14 17.84 -32.64
N PHE A 371 24.56 17.99 -31.44
CA PHE A 371 23.91 19.21 -30.97
C PHE A 371 24.59 19.71 -29.70
N HIS A 372 25.02 20.97 -29.72
CA HIS A 372 25.65 21.65 -28.58
C HIS A 372 24.75 22.81 -28.13
N VAL A 373 24.18 22.73 -26.93
CA VAL A 373 23.03 23.54 -26.49
C VAL A 373 23.38 24.27 -25.19
N VAL A 374 23.55 25.59 -25.27
CA VAL A 374 24.20 26.43 -24.25
C VAL A 374 23.48 27.79 -24.07
N PRO A 375 23.59 28.47 -22.91
CA PRO A 375 22.93 29.75 -22.66
C PRO A 375 23.75 30.93 -23.19
N HIS A 376 23.10 31.90 -23.84
CA HIS A 376 23.76 33.14 -24.27
C HIS A 376 23.80 34.16 -23.11
N LEU A 377 24.98 34.76 -22.90
CA LEU A 377 25.31 35.74 -21.85
C LEU A 377 25.00 35.32 -20.39
N GLY A 378 24.63 34.07 -20.14
CA GLY A 378 24.13 33.61 -18.84
C GLY A 378 22.72 34.10 -18.47
N PHE A 379 21.98 34.66 -19.43
CA PHE A 379 20.61 35.17 -19.23
C PHE A 379 19.58 34.54 -20.17
N PHE A 380 19.99 34.03 -21.33
CA PHE A 380 19.12 33.43 -22.32
C PHE A 380 19.43 31.94 -22.45
N ASN A 381 18.67 31.08 -21.77
CA ASN A 381 18.86 29.63 -21.82
C ASN A 381 18.31 29.06 -23.14
N SER A 382 19.10 28.24 -23.84
CA SER A 382 18.59 27.52 -25.02
C SER A 382 17.53 26.50 -24.57
N SER A 383 16.27 26.79 -24.87
CA SER A 383 15.13 26.18 -24.17
C SER A 383 13.88 26.06 -25.05
N SER A 384 12.97 25.16 -24.68
CA SER A 384 11.77 24.83 -25.46
C SER A 384 12.04 24.30 -26.87
N ASN A 385 13.28 23.92 -27.21
CA ASN A 385 13.60 23.35 -28.52
C ASN A 385 13.16 21.89 -28.60
N VAL A 386 12.75 21.47 -29.79
CA VAL A 386 12.36 20.09 -30.11
C VAL A 386 13.41 19.48 -31.01
N PHE A 387 13.98 18.35 -30.60
CA PHE A 387 14.88 17.52 -31.38
C PHE A 387 14.20 16.18 -31.59
N LYS A 388 13.66 15.98 -32.79
CA LYS A 388 12.83 14.83 -33.14
C LYS A 388 13.42 13.99 -34.27
N ASP A 389 13.48 12.67 -34.10
CA ASP A 389 13.79 11.69 -35.15
C ASP A 389 15.13 11.94 -35.90
N ASN A 390 16.08 12.68 -35.30
CA ASN A 390 17.38 12.97 -35.91
C ASN A 390 18.33 11.77 -35.77
N THR A 391 19.21 11.58 -36.76
CA THR A 391 20.27 10.55 -36.74
C THR A 391 21.61 11.21 -36.48
N ILE A 392 22.25 10.87 -35.36
CA ILE A 392 23.47 11.53 -34.87
C ILE A 392 24.59 10.49 -34.69
N LYS A 393 25.76 10.78 -35.26
CA LYS A 393 26.98 9.98 -35.09
C LYS A 393 28.15 10.85 -34.63
N THR A 394 28.80 10.49 -33.52
CA THR A 394 29.98 11.22 -33.02
C THR A 394 31.20 10.31 -32.83
N ILE A 395 32.38 10.83 -33.17
CA ILE A 395 33.66 10.11 -33.10
C ILE A 395 34.72 11.03 -32.48
N GLY A 396 35.21 10.70 -31.28
CA GLY A 396 36.27 11.45 -30.59
C GLY A 396 36.20 11.36 -29.06
N VAL A 397 37.26 11.79 -28.38
CA VAL A 397 37.30 11.87 -26.91
C VAL A 397 36.34 12.97 -26.44
N ASN A 398 35.45 12.69 -25.48
CA ASN A 398 34.35 13.60 -25.09
C ASN A 398 33.43 14.03 -26.26
N ALA A 399 33.25 13.20 -27.31
CA ALA A 399 32.35 13.55 -28.41
C ALA A 399 30.89 13.17 -28.06
N HIS A 400 30.01 14.15 -27.90
CA HIS A 400 28.65 13.94 -27.36
C HIS A 400 27.55 14.00 -28.45
N GLY A 401 26.56 13.11 -28.41
CA GLY A 401 25.41 13.18 -29.32
C GLY A 401 24.62 14.48 -29.10
N PHE A 402 24.15 14.65 -27.87
CA PHE A 402 23.62 15.89 -27.32
C PHE A 402 24.46 16.36 -26.12
N PHE A 403 24.80 17.65 -26.10
CA PHE A 403 25.36 18.34 -24.93
C PHE A 403 24.45 19.49 -24.54
N LEU A 404 23.80 19.41 -23.37
CA LEU A 404 22.91 20.43 -22.82
C LEU A 404 23.53 20.99 -21.53
N ASN A 405 23.81 22.29 -21.51
CA ASN A 405 24.36 22.99 -20.35
C ASN A 405 23.45 24.18 -20.02
N ASN A 406 22.98 24.29 -18.77
CA ASN A 406 22.05 25.35 -18.30
C ASN A 406 20.88 25.62 -19.27
N SER A 407 20.37 24.55 -19.89
CA SER A 407 19.46 24.59 -21.05
C SER A 407 18.29 23.64 -20.82
N GLY A 408 17.21 24.17 -20.21
CA GLY A 408 16.05 23.40 -19.76
C GLY A 408 14.85 23.41 -20.70
N SER A 409 13.84 22.60 -20.37
CA SER A 409 12.56 22.52 -21.12
C SER A 409 12.67 22.14 -22.59
N ASN A 410 13.78 21.52 -23.02
CA ASN A 410 13.92 20.96 -24.36
C ASN A 410 13.37 19.52 -24.41
N ASN A 411 12.92 19.11 -25.59
CA ASN A 411 12.38 17.77 -25.85
C ASN A 411 13.25 17.05 -26.87
N ILE A 412 13.82 15.91 -26.48
CA ILE A 412 14.65 15.02 -27.29
C ILE A 412 13.86 13.71 -27.46
N THR A 413 13.17 13.55 -28.59
CA THR A 413 12.28 12.40 -28.88
C THR A 413 12.73 11.63 -30.12
N GLY A 414 12.78 10.30 -30.07
CA GLY A 414 12.89 9.45 -31.26
C GLY A 414 14.25 9.47 -31.98
N ASN A 415 15.26 10.15 -31.44
CA ASN A 415 16.55 10.32 -32.10
C ASN A 415 17.38 9.03 -32.03
N THR A 416 18.12 8.72 -33.09
CA THR A 416 19.11 7.63 -33.12
C THR A 416 20.50 8.22 -32.91
N ILE A 417 21.20 7.81 -31.85
CA ILE A 417 22.44 8.42 -31.39
C ILE A 417 23.51 7.33 -31.23
N ASN A 418 24.58 7.38 -32.03
CA ASN A 418 25.76 6.52 -31.90
C ASN A 418 26.99 7.37 -31.55
N THR A 419 27.65 7.09 -30.42
CA THR A 419 28.84 7.86 -29.98
C THR A 419 30.02 6.93 -29.68
N SER A 420 31.20 7.32 -30.14
CA SER A 420 32.40 6.49 -30.04
C SER A 420 33.65 7.28 -29.61
N GLY A 421 34.25 6.86 -28.50
CA GLY A 421 35.49 7.43 -27.96
C GLY A 421 35.36 7.77 -26.48
N ASN A 422 36.45 7.60 -25.73
CA ASN A 422 36.51 7.74 -24.27
C ASN A 422 35.82 9.03 -23.76
N GLY A 423 34.84 8.87 -22.86
CA GLY A 423 34.06 9.99 -22.30
C GLY A 423 33.02 10.62 -23.24
N GLY A 424 32.86 10.11 -24.48
CA GLY A 424 31.74 10.48 -25.36
C GLY A 424 30.41 10.02 -24.77
N ARG A 425 29.30 10.72 -25.03
CA ARG A 425 28.02 10.41 -24.34
C ARG A 425 26.85 10.60 -25.28
N GLY A 426 25.85 9.73 -25.21
CA GLY A 426 24.65 9.84 -26.03
C GLY A 426 23.93 11.16 -25.77
N ILE A 427 23.55 11.38 -24.50
CA ILE A 427 22.98 12.65 -24.02
C ILE A 427 23.68 13.04 -22.71
N TYR A 428 24.24 14.25 -22.65
CA TYR A 428 24.88 14.80 -21.46
C TYR A 428 24.20 16.10 -21.03
N LEU A 429 23.71 16.15 -19.79
CA LEU A 429 23.01 17.28 -19.17
C LEU A 429 23.82 17.83 -17.98
N ILE A 430 24.08 19.13 -17.98
CA ILE A 430 24.76 19.87 -16.89
C ILE A 430 23.89 21.05 -16.47
N SER A 431 23.38 21.05 -15.24
CA SER A 431 22.45 22.09 -14.73
C SER A 431 21.25 22.37 -15.66
N ALA A 432 20.85 21.39 -16.46
CA ALA A 432 19.88 21.49 -17.54
C ALA A 432 18.60 20.75 -17.13
N SER A 433 17.85 21.34 -16.19
CA SER A 433 16.63 20.77 -15.60
C SER A 433 15.44 20.76 -16.56
N ASP A 434 14.38 20.02 -16.19
CA ASP A 434 13.07 20.05 -16.86
C ASP A 434 13.11 19.60 -18.34
N ASN A 435 14.09 18.78 -18.74
CA ASN A 435 14.20 18.25 -20.10
C ASN A 435 13.53 16.87 -20.23
N ILE A 436 12.98 16.59 -21.42
CA ILE A 436 12.22 15.38 -21.73
C ILE A 436 12.99 14.53 -22.75
N LEU A 437 13.28 13.27 -22.41
CA LEU A 437 14.05 12.32 -23.22
C LEU A 437 13.19 11.07 -23.51
N ILE A 438 12.54 11.01 -24.68
CA ILE A 438 11.54 9.96 -25.01
C ILE A 438 11.98 9.10 -26.20
N SER A 439 11.99 7.78 -26.04
CA SER A 439 12.12 6.81 -27.15
C SER A 439 13.31 7.06 -28.09
N ASN A 440 14.43 7.56 -27.57
CA ASN A 440 15.68 7.65 -28.31
C ASN A 440 16.37 6.28 -28.30
N ILE A 441 17.07 5.97 -29.39
CA ILE A 441 17.95 4.80 -29.51
C ILE A 441 19.38 5.29 -29.32
N ILE A 442 20.07 4.80 -28.30
CA ILE A 442 21.38 5.29 -27.85
C ILE A 442 22.37 4.15 -27.81
N ASP A 443 23.49 4.30 -28.51
CA ASP A 443 24.59 3.33 -28.60
C ASP A 443 25.93 4.04 -28.28
N THR A 444 26.54 3.70 -27.16
CA THR A 444 27.78 4.33 -26.68
C THR A 444 28.87 3.33 -26.39
N ASN A 445 30.07 3.60 -26.90
CA ASN A 445 31.19 2.64 -26.87
C ASN A 445 32.49 3.30 -26.39
N ASN A 446 33.34 2.52 -25.70
CA ASN A 446 34.57 2.88 -24.97
C ASN A 446 34.32 3.35 -23.52
N THR A 447 35.37 3.28 -22.69
CA THR A 447 35.37 3.66 -21.27
C THR A 447 34.68 4.99 -20.95
N ASN A 448 33.95 5.07 -19.84
CA ASN A 448 33.34 6.31 -19.30
C ASN A 448 32.31 6.96 -20.27
N SER A 449 31.86 6.21 -21.28
CA SER A 449 31.01 6.71 -22.35
C SER A 449 29.53 6.42 -22.09
N HIS A 450 28.96 7.08 -21.08
CA HIS A 450 27.60 6.78 -20.62
C HIS A 450 26.53 7.06 -21.69
N GLY A 451 25.47 6.26 -21.71
CA GLY A 451 24.32 6.45 -22.61
C GLY A 451 23.62 7.78 -22.35
N ILE A 452 23.15 7.97 -21.12
CA ILE A 452 22.65 9.26 -20.61
C ILE A 452 23.38 9.61 -19.32
N TYR A 453 23.87 10.85 -19.22
CA TYR A 453 24.43 11.40 -17.98
C TYR A 453 23.72 12.71 -17.60
N SER A 454 23.09 12.73 -16.43
CA SER A 454 22.59 13.92 -15.77
C SER A 454 23.50 14.33 -14.60
N TYR A 455 24.00 15.57 -14.63
CA TYR A 455 24.71 16.20 -13.52
C TYR A 455 24.00 17.49 -13.10
N SER A 456 23.65 17.60 -11.81
CA SER A 456 22.94 18.75 -11.22
C SER A 456 21.67 19.20 -11.98
N SER A 457 21.02 18.29 -12.72
CA SER A 457 19.90 18.58 -13.61
C SER A 457 18.66 17.85 -13.11
N ASN A 458 17.67 18.60 -12.63
CA ASN A 458 16.51 18.07 -11.93
C ASN A 458 15.32 17.86 -12.89
N SER A 459 14.31 17.10 -12.46
CA SER A 459 13.05 16.97 -13.21
C SER A 459 13.25 16.47 -14.65
N ILE A 460 14.21 15.56 -14.86
CA ILE A 460 14.44 14.93 -16.16
C ILE A 460 13.54 13.72 -16.31
N ASP A 461 12.72 13.71 -17.38
CA ASP A 461 11.86 12.58 -17.73
C ASP A 461 12.56 11.71 -18.78
N ILE A 462 13.07 10.55 -18.35
CA ILE A 462 13.76 9.56 -19.19
C ILE A 462 12.80 8.38 -19.42
N ILE A 463 12.16 8.34 -20.58
CA ILE A 463 11.01 7.45 -20.84
C ILE A 463 11.19 6.64 -22.13
N ASN A 464 10.95 5.32 -22.07
CA ASN A 464 10.89 4.42 -23.25
C ASN A 464 12.14 4.42 -24.16
N ASN A 465 13.31 4.86 -23.68
CA ASN A 465 14.55 4.87 -24.48
C ASN A 465 15.15 3.47 -24.56
N GLU A 466 15.84 3.18 -25.66
CA GLU A 466 16.65 1.97 -25.85
C GLU A 466 18.13 2.37 -25.76
N ILE A 467 18.85 1.86 -24.77
CA ILE A 467 20.20 2.31 -24.42
C ILE A 467 21.15 1.12 -24.35
N THR A 468 22.22 1.15 -25.16
CA THR A 468 23.35 0.23 -25.11
C THR A 468 24.61 1.00 -24.74
N ALA A 469 25.33 0.55 -23.71
CA ALA A 469 26.58 1.16 -23.26
C ALA A 469 27.68 0.11 -23.00
N ASP A 470 28.84 0.27 -23.64
CA ASP A 470 30.01 -0.59 -23.47
C ASP A 470 31.09 0.10 -22.61
N ASN A 471 31.53 -0.58 -21.55
CA ASN A 471 32.45 -0.07 -20.53
C ASN A 471 31.98 1.25 -19.86
N ALA A 472 30.65 1.41 -19.68
CA ALA A 472 30.04 2.62 -19.12
C ALA A 472 28.62 2.39 -18.52
N TYR A 473 28.20 3.24 -17.56
CA TYR A 473 26.81 3.26 -17.07
C TYR A 473 25.83 3.55 -18.21
N GLY A 474 24.68 2.86 -18.21
CA GLY A 474 23.60 3.13 -19.17
C GLY A 474 22.93 4.49 -18.91
N ILE A 475 22.44 4.69 -17.69
CA ILE A 475 21.91 5.96 -17.19
C ILE A 475 22.62 6.32 -15.87
N LEU A 476 23.26 7.49 -15.83
CA LEU A 476 23.89 8.05 -14.63
C LEU A 476 23.15 9.33 -14.19
N ILE A 477 22.64 9.34 -12.96
CA ILE A 477 22.01 10.50 -12.31
C ILE A 477 22.89 10.95 -11.13
N ASN A 478 23.42 12.16 -11.20
CA ASN A 478 24.39 12.67 -10.22
C ASN A 478 23.95 14.04 -9.66
N ASN A 479 23.89 14.15 -8.32
CA ASN A 479 23.52 15.38 -7.59
C ASN A 479 22.20 16.01 -8.09
N SER A 480 21.19 15.19 -8.41
CA SER A 480 19.99 15.59 -9.12
C SER A 480 18.72 14.98 -8.50
N VAL A 481 17.64 15.75 -8.38
CA VAL A 481 16.39 15.33 -7.70
C VAL A 481 15.18 15.26 -8.62
N SER A 482 14.17 14.49 -8.20
CA SER A 482 12.86 14.38 -8.86
C SER A 482 12.92 13.90 -10.32
N ASN A 483 13.85 13.01 -10.64
CA ASN A 483 14.02 12.47 -11.99
C ASN A 483 13.17 11.21 -12.21
N THR A 484 12.51 11.11 -13.37
CA THR A 484 11.73 9.93 -13.76
C THR A 484 12.56 9.06 -14.69
N ILE A 485 12.69 7.78 -14.38
CA ILE A 485 13.30 6.78 -15.27
C ILE A 485 12.27 5.68 -15.46
N PHE A 486 11.47 5.74 -16.53
CA PHE A 486 10.31 4.89 -16.73
C PHE A 486 10.37 4.08 -18.03
N SER A 487 10.19 2.75 -17.92
CA SER A 487 9.97 1.85 -19.05
C SER A 487 11.06 1.88 -20.14
N ASN A 488 12.31 2.21 -19.77
CA ASN A 488 13.48 2.15 -20.66
C ASN A 488 14.02 0.71 -20.76
N ASN A 489 14.61 0.38 -21.90
CA ASN A 489 15.41 -0.83 -22.08
C ASN A 489 16.89 -0.45 -22.06
N VAL A 490 17.65 -0.96 -21.08
CA VAL A 490 19.06 -0.58 -20.87
C VAL A 490 19.92 -1.84 -20.83
N THR A 491 20.95 -1.88 -21.68
CA THR A 491 21.91 -2.98 -21.75
C THR A 491 23.34 -2.47 -21.53
N THR A 492 24.08 -3.07 -20.61
CA THR A 492 25.52 -2.76 -20.42
C THR A 492 26.44 -3.95 -20.65
N TYR A 493 27.60 -3.66 -21.25
CA TYR A 493 28.63 -4.64 -21.57
C TYR A 493 29.99 -4.24 -20.97
N ASN A 494 30.80 -5.24 -20.60
CA ASN A 494 32.23 -5.17 -20.26
C ASN A 494 32.64 -4.28 -19.06
N ASN A 495 33.48 -4.83 -18.17
CA ASN A 495 34.09 -4.19 -16.99
C ASN A 495 33.17 -3.43 -16.00
N GLY A 496 31.85 -3.47 -16.18
CA GLY A 496 30.94 -3.62 -15.05
C GLY A 496 30.34 -2.36 -14.43
N GLU A 497 30.21 -1.26 -15.18
CA GLU A 497 29.32 -0.17 -14.74
C GLU A 497 27.84 -0.59 -14.86
N ALA A 498 27.00 -0.08 -13.94
CA ALA A 498 25.61 -0.52 -13.78
C ALA A 498 24.66 0.03 -14.87
N CYS A 499 23.55 -0.66 -15.12
CA CYS A 499 22.54 -0.17 -16.07
C CYS A 499 21.96 1.18 -15.65
N ILE A 500 21.64 1.34 -14.36
CA ILE A 500 21.26 2.63 -13.76
C ILE A 500 22.12 2.88 -12.51
N TYR A 501 22.68 4.09 -12.39
CA TYR A 501 23.37 4.54 -11.19
C TYR A 501 22.88 5.92 -10.74
N VAL A 502 22.48 6.00 -9.47
CA VAL A 502 22.05 7.23 -8.79
C VAL A 502 23.06 7.57 -7.69
N ILE A 503 23.63 8.78 -7.73
CA ILE A 503 24.68 9.21 -6.80
C ILE A 503 24.50 10.66 -6.33
N SER A 504 24.84 10.93 -5.06
CA SER A 504 25.05 12.30 -4.55
C SER A 504 26.40 12.45 -3.85
N ASP A 505 26.92 13.68 -3.84
CA ASP A 505 27.97 14.09 -2.90
C ASP A 505 27.37 14.67 -1.60
N SER A 506 26.06 14.94 -1.58
CA SER A 506 25.39 15.72 -0.52
C SER A 506 24.17 15.05 0.11
N MET A 507 23.82 13.83 -0.32
CA MET A 507 22.57 13.12 0.00
C MET A 507 21.29 13.80 -0.48
N ASN A 508 21.39 14.74 -1.42
CA ASN A 508 20.25 15.40 -2.07
C ASN A 508 20.11 14.91 -3.52
N THR A 509 19.76 13.64 -3.69
CA THR A 509 19.53 13.02 -5.01
C THR A 509 18.44 11.98 -4.84
N SER A 510 17.42 12.03 -5.71
CA SER A 510 16.28 11.13 -5.68
C SER A 510 15.75 10.89 -7.10
N ALA A 511 15.38 9.65 -7.39
CA ALA A 511 14.86 9.18 -8.66
C ALA A 511 13.69 8.21 -8.48
N ASN A 512 12.78 8.23 -9.45
CA ASN A 512 11.66 7.29 -9.57
C ASN A 512 11.94 6.33 -10.75
N ILE A 513 12.50 5.16 -10.43
CA ILE A 513 13.01 4.16 -11.36
C ILE A 513 11.95 3.06 -11.50
N THR A 514 11.17 3.06 -12.57
CA THR A 514 9.96 2.21 -12.67
C THR A 514 9.81 1.49 -14.00
N SER A 515 9.40 0.22 -13.95
CA SER A 515 9.09 -0.63 -15.12
C SER A 515 10.21 -0.77 -16.17
N ASN A 516 11.47 -0.47 -15.83
CA ASN A 516 12.59 -0.59 -16.77
C ASN A 516 13.03 -2.05 -16.94
N ILE A 517 13.60 -2.37 -18.10
CA ILE A 517 14.23 -3.67 -18.38
C ILE A 517 15.74 -3.45 -18.45
N LEU A 518 16.49 -4.08 -17.54
CA LEU A 518 17.91 -3.82 -17.32
C LEU A 518 18.71 -5.11 -17.50
N ASN A 519 19.56 -5.16 -18.53
CA ASN A 519 20.36 -6.33 -18.91
C ASN A 519 21.85 -6.03 -18.72
N THR A 520 22.62 -6.87 -18.03
CA THR A 520 24.09 -6.71 -17.99
C THR A 520 24.85 -8.03 -17.99
N THR A 521 25.97 -8.05 -18.73
CA THR A 521 26.83 -9.23 -18.83
C THR A 521 27.83 -9.34 -17.69
N LEU A 522 28.27 -8.21 -17.14
CA LEU A 522 29.39 -8.10 -16.18
C LEU A 522 29.25 -6.96 -15.14
N GLY A 523 28.16 -6.19 -15.15
CA GLY A 523 27.95 -5.04 -14.27
C GLY A 523 26.89 -5.22 -13.20
N GLY A 524 26.34 -4.10 -12.74
CA GLY A 524 25.20 -4.07 -11.81
C GLY A 524 23.88 -3.71 -12.48
N GLY A 525 22.76 -3.97 -11.80
CA GLY A 525 21.44 -3.57 -12.25
C GLY A 525 21.13 -2.10 -11.92
N ILE A 526 20.70 -1.85 -10.68
CA ILE A 526 20.39 -0.51 -10.17
C ILE A 526 21.26 -0.22 -8.94
N TYR A 527 22.17 0.75 -9.05
CA TYR A 527 23.02 1.20 -7.95
C TYR A 527 22.50 2.53 -7.41
N VAL A 528 22.38 2.65 -6.08
CA VAL A 528 21.97 3.88 -5.37
C VAL A 528 22.98 4.17 -4.28
N ARG A 529 23.66 5.32 -4.37
CA ARG A 529 24.76 5.70 -3.48
C ARG A 529 24.58 7.10 -2.90
N ASN A 530 24.75 7.24 -1.58
CA ASN A 530 24.61 8.51 -0.87
C ASN A 530 23.28 9.20 -1.24
N SER A 531 22.16 8.49 -1.23
CA SER A 531 20.93 8.95 -1.87
C SER A 531 19.71 8.31 -1.18
N THR A 532 18.64 9.10 -1.04
CA THR A 532 17.49 8.78 -0.19
C THR A 532 16.18 9.07 -0.92
N GLU A 533 15.08 8.52 -0.43
CA GLU A 533 13.73 8.76 -0.99
C GLU A 533 13.59 8.34 -2.48
N ASN A 534 14.42 7.40 -2.95
CA ASN A 534 14.26 6.79 -4.27
C ASN A 534 13.13 5.76 -4.24
N THR A 535 12.44 5.61 -5.37
CA THR A 535 11.46 4.55 -5.60
C THR A 535 11.93 3.68 -6.75
N LEU A 536 12.10 2.38 -6.50
CA LEU A 536 12.45 1.34 -7.49
C LEU A 536 11.26 0.39 -7.59
N MET A 537 10.43 0.49 -8.63
CA MET A 537 9.17 -0.28 -8.70
C MET A 537 8.99 -1.05 -10.02
N SER A 538 8.66 -2.34 -9.92
CA SER A 538 8.33 -3.21 -11.06
C SER A 538 9.40 -3.31 -12.17
N ASN A 539 10.68 -3.07 -11.85
CA ASN A 539 11.77 -3.22 -12.82
C ASN A 539 12.13 -4.70 -13.01
N ILE A 540 12.59 -5.05 -14.21
CA ILE A 540 13.16 -6.37 -14.53
C ILE A 540 14.67 -6.19 -14.65
N VAL A 541 15.44 -6.99 -13.90
CA VAL A 541 16.89 -6.88 -13.78
C VAL A 541 17.53 -8.24 -14.02
N ASP A 542 18.13 -8.43 -15.20
CA ASP A 542 18.73 -9.70 -15.61
C ASP A 542 20.26 -9.57 -15.72
N ILE A 543 20.96 -10.26 -14.82
CA ILE A 543 22.43 -10.23 -14.68
C ILE A 543 23.02 -11.60 -14.99
N ILE A 544 23.92 -11.65 -15.98
CA ILE A 544 24.50 -12.91 -16.47
C ILE A 544 25.76 -13.30 -15.68
N ASN A 545 26.80 -12.45 -15.64
CA ASN A 545 28.03 -12.69 -14.87
C ASN A 545 28.46 -11.44 -14.05
N GLY A 546 27.51 -10.53 -13.80
CA GLY A 546 27.73 -9.30 -13.03
C GLY A 546 27.64 -9.49 -11.51
N ASP A 547 27.66 -8.36 -10.78
CA ASP A 547 27.98 -8.29 -9.35
C ASP A 547 26.75 -8.16 -8.43
N VAL A 548 25.92 -7.12 -8.61
CA VAL A 548 24.73 -6.91 -7.76
C VAL A 548 23.49 -6.47 -8.57
N GLY A 549 22.35 -7.09 -8.29
CA GLY A 549 21.03 -6.72 -8.84
C GLY A 549 20.60 -5.31 -8.43
N VAL A 550 20.36 -5.11 -7.13
CA VAL A 550 20.11 -3.77 -6.53
C VAL A 550 21.11 -3.51 -5.40
N TYR A 551 21.89 -2.44 -5.51
CA TYR A 551 22.91 -2.07 -4.53
C TYR A 551 22.58 -0.74 -3.85
N LEU A 552 22.47 -0.75 -2.52
CA LEU A 552 22.29 0.42 -1.68
C LEU A 552 23.56 0.68 -0.85
N TYR A 553 24.22 1.82 -1.06
CA TYR A 553 25.38 2.25 -0.25
C TYR A 553 25.15 3.62 0.36
N ASN A 554 25.16 3.73 1.69
CA ASN A 554 24.78 4.96 2.40
C ASN A 554 23.46 5.55 1.86
N ALA A 555 22.49 4.65 1.62
CA ALA A 555 21.23 4.94 0.94
C ALA A 555 20.06 4.49 1.82
N SER A 556 19.39 5.47 2.42
CA SER A 556 18.35 5.27 3.44
C SER A 556 16.97 5.74 2.98
N SER A 557 15.91 5.20 3.59
CA SER A 557 14.51 5.61 3.32
C SER A 557 14.10 5.49 1.84
N ASN A 558 14.56 4.46 1.15
CA ASN A 558 14.15 4.14 -0.22
C ASN A 558 13.04 3.06 -0.21
N ILE A 559 12.24 3.03 -1.28
CA ILE A 559 11.17 2.04 -1.51
C ILE A 559 11.54 1.18 -2.71
N ILE A 560 11.53 -0.14 -2.55
CA ILE A 560 11.94 -1.11 -3.57
C ILE A 560 10.84 -2.18 -3.66
N ASN A 561 9.91 -2.08 -4.61
CA ASN A 561 8.71 -2.92 -4.67
C ASN A 561 8.52 -3.62 -6.03
N ASP A 562 7.93 -4.83 -6.02
CA ASP A 562 7.50 -5.57 -7.22
C ASP A 562 8.62 -5.87 -8.27
N ASN A 563 9.90 -5.66 -7.94
CA ASN A 563 10.99 -5.85 -8.91
C ASN A 563 11.29 -7.35 -9.08
N ASN A 564 11.60 -7.77 -10.31
CA ASN A 564 12.05 -9.12 -10.62
C ASN A 564 13.56 -9.09 -10.95
N ILE A 565 14.36 -9.75 -10.12
CA ILE A 565 15.83 -9.68 -10.15
C ILE A 565 16.39 -11.09 -10.38
N THR A 566 16.95 -11.34 -11.56
CA THR A 566 17.66 -12.57 -11.90
C THR A 566 19.17 -12.32 -11.83
N VAL A 567 19.88 -13.09 -11.01
CA VAL A 567 21.35 -13.04 -10.89
C VAL A 567 21.96 -14.42 -11.10
N ASN A 568 22.96 -14.52 -11.99
CA ASN A 568 23.58 -15.79 -12.38
C ASN A 568 25.12 -15.82 -12.24
N GLY A 569 25.74 -14.72 -11.78
CA GLY A 569 27.20 -14.60 -11.63
C GLY A 569 27.75 -15.26 -10.35
N SER A 570 28.98 -15.77 -10.40
CA SER A 570 29.69 -16.28 -9.21
C SER A 570 29.81 -15.21 -8.12
N GLU A 571 29.56 -15.57 -6.86
CA GLU A 571 29.57 -14.66 -5.70
C GLU A 571 28.55 -13.49 -5.75
N SER A 572 27.81 -13.31 -6.85
CA SER A 572 26.90 -12.17 -7.06
C SER A 572 25.68 -12.16 -6.14
N MET A 573 25.11 -10.97 -5.93
CA MET A 573 24.05 -10.73 -4.94
C MET A 573 22.76 -10.20 -5.58
N GLY A 574 21.59 -10.69 -5.18
CA GLY A 574 20.30 -10.18 -5.66
C GLY A 574 20.06 -8.75 -5.19
N ILE A 575 20.09 -8.54 -3.87
CA ILE A 575 20.05 -7.21 -3.24
C ILE A 575 21.17 -7.11 -2.20
N PHE A 576 21.93 -6.01 -2.19
CA PHE A 576 22.97 -5.75 -1.19
C PHE A 576 22.79 -4.39 -0.53
N LEU A 577 22.69 -4.37 0.80
CA LEU A 577 22.69 -3.16 1.62
C LEU A 577 24.04 -3.03 2.33
N ALA A 578 24.72 -1.91 2.07
CA ALA A 578 26.00 -1.56 2.65
C ALA A 578 25.94 -0.21 3.37
N VAL A 579 26.57 -0.17 4.55
CA VAL A 579 27.08 1.01 5.26
C VAL A 579 26.10 2.19 5.32
N TYR A 580 25.31 2.25 6.39
CA TYR A 580 24.30 3.27 6.68
C TYR A 580 23.14 3.33 5.67
N SER A 581 22.87 2.20 5.01
CA SER A 581 21.65 2.01 4.20
C SER A 581 20.51 1.50 5.07
N SER A 582 19.78 2.42 5.71
CA SER A 582 18.83 2.14 6.79
C SER A 582 17.39 2.60 6.48
N SER A 583 16.42 2.03 7.18
CA SER A 583 14.99 2.38 7.05
C SER A 583 14.43 2.21 5.64
N ASN A 584 15.01 1.34 4.80
CA ASN A 584 14.49 1.05 3.46
C ASN A 584 13.35 0.02 3.54
N SER A 585 12.39 0.13 2.62
CA SER A 585 11.25 -0.79 2.50
C SER A 585 11.38 -1.62 1.23
N PHE A 586 11.22 -2.93 1.38
CA PHE A 586 11.21 -3.91 0.29
C PHE A 586 9.91 -4.69 0.36
N THR A 587 9.10 -4.71 -0.70
CA THR A 587 7.81 -5.43 -0.70
C THR A 587 7.57 -6.17 -2.03
N ASP A 588 7.14 -7.43 -1.95
CA ASP A 588 6.72 -8.27 -3.09
C ASP A 588 7.76 -8.41 -4.24
N ASN A 589 9.06 -8.16 -3.98
CA ASN A 589 10.11 -8.38 -4.97
C ASN A 589 10.43 -9.87 -5.13
N ILE A 590 10.75 -10.27 -6.36
CA ILE A 590 11.18 -11.62 -6.71
C ILE A 590 12.69 -11.59 -6.97
N ILE A 591 13.44 -12.45 -6.28
CA ILE A 591 14.88 -12.63 -6.43
C ILE A 591 15.14 -14.08 -6.84
N ASN A 592 15.65 -14.27 -8.05
CA ASN A 592 16.02 -15.57 -8.61
C ASN A 592 17.55 -15.64 -8.73
N SER A 593 18.19 -16.55 -7.99
CA SER A 593 19.65 -16.68 -7.98
C SER A 593 20.12 -18.12 -8.21
N SER A 594 21.06 -18.27 -9.14
CA SER A 594 21.72 -19.55 -9.43
C SER A 594 23.21 -19.54 -9.07
N ASN A 595 23.61 -18.66 -8.15
CA ASN A 595 25.00 -18.27 -7.95
C ASN A 595 25.73 -19.23 -7.02
N MET A 596 26.80 -19.89 -7.48
CA MET A 596 27.74 -20.53 -6.54
C MET A 596 28.38 -19.46 -5.66
N GLY A 597 28.21 -19.58 -4.33
CA GLY A 597 28.80 -18.68 -3.33
C GLY A 597 28.17 -17.29 -3.22
N GLY A 598 27.13 -16.98 -4.00
CA GLY A 598 26.42 -15.69 -3.90
C GLY A 598 25.49 -15.59 -2.68
N ASN A 599 24.66 -14.54 -2.67
CA ASN A 599 23.60 -14.34 -1.67
C ASN A 599 22.30 -13.87 -2.34
N GLY A 600 21.13 -14.24 -1.81
CA GLY A 600 19.86 -13.65 -2.23
C GLY A 600 19.76 -12.18 -1.81
N ILE A 601 19.83 -11.94 -0.49
CA ILE A 601 19.99 -10.62 0.12
C ILE A 601 21.22 -10.63 1.04
N ALA A 602 22.01 -9.55 1.02
CA ALA A 602 23.09 -9.31 1.99
C ALA A 602 22.90 -7.97 2.72
N LEU A 603 23.13 -7.96 4.04
CA LEU A 603 22.95 -6.79 4.92
C LEU A 603 24.24 -6.51 5.71
N SER A 604 24.75 -5.29 5.67
CA SER A 604 25.98 -4.90 6.39
C SER A 604 25.96 -3.44 6.87
N SER A 605 26.16 -3.24 8.17
CA SER A 605 26.11 -1.92 8.82
C SER A 605 24.86 -1.12 8.46
N SER A 606 23.68 -1.73 8.64
CA SER A 606 22.39 -1.29 8.07
C SER A 606 21.24 -1.76 8.98
N ASN A 607 20.33 -0.85 9.36
CA ASN A 607 19.26 -1.17 10.31
C ASN A 607 17.88 -0.58 9.91
N GLN A 608 16.83 -1.08 10.57
CA GLN A 608 15.42 -0.71 10.37
C GLN A 608 14.90 -0.98 8.95
N ASN A 609 15.63 -1.76 8.14
CA ASN A 609 15.16 -2.18 6.82
C ASN A 609 14.07 -3.24 7.00
N THR A 610 13.03 -3.19 6.18
CA THR A 610 11.85 -4.05 6.29
C THR A 610 11.62 -4.79 4.97
N PHE A 611 11.68 -6.12 5.01
CA PHE A 611 11.46 -7.02 3.90
C PHE A 611 10.10 -7.71 4.07
N THR A 612 9.14 -7.42 3.19
CA THR A 612 7.77 -7.92 3.28
C THR A 612 7.42 -8.78 2.07
N ASN A 613 6.91 -10.00 2.31
CA ASN A 613 6.40 -10.91 1.27
C ASN A 613 7.36 -11.19 0.09
N MET A 614 8.67 -11.09 0.33
CA MET A 614 9.70 -11.30 -0.69
C MET A 614 9.66 -12.75 -1.21
N VAL A 615 9.85 -12.97 -2.50
CA VAL A 615 10.08 -14.31 -3.06
C VAL A 615 11.57 -14.44 -3.34
N ILE A 616 12.28 -15.32 -2.62
CA ILE A 616 13.72 -15.47 -2.75
C ILE A 616 14.04 -16.94 -3.03
N GLU A 617 14.17 -17.29 -4.31
CA GLU A 617 14.69 -18.59 -4.74
C GLU A 617 16.20 -18.51 -4.91
N ASN A 618 16.91 -19.37 -4.18
CA ASN A 618 18.34 -19.55 -4.40
C ASN A 618 18.73 -21.02 -4.43
N ARG A 619 19.36 -21.44 -5.53
CA ARG A 619 19.62 -22.85 -5.81
C ARG A 619 21.06 -23.30 -5.52
N PHE A 620 22.01 -22.35 -5.40
CA PHE A 620 23.45 -22.66 -5.27
C PHE A 620 24.25 -21.71 -4.35
N ALA A 621 23.61 -20.71 -3.74
CA ALA A 621 24.27 -19.75 -2.84
C ALA A 621 24.77 -20.34 -1.53
N GLN A 622 25.55 -19.53 -0.80
CA GLN A 622 25.89 -19.81 0.59
C GLN A 622 24.73 -19.45 1.54
N TYR A 623 23.97 -18.39 1.23
CA TYR A 623 22.81 -17.94 2.00
C TYR A 623 21.71 -17.36 1.10
N VAL A 624 20.47 -17.47 1.53
CA VAL A 624 19.30 -16.80 0.94
C VAL A 624 19.16 -15.39 1.49
N ILE A 625 19.37 -15.22 2.80
CA ILE A 625 19.63 -13.92 3.44
C ILE A 625 20.90 -14.06 4.29
N ASN A 626 21.82 -13.11 4.17
CA ASN A 626 23.06 -13.03 4.94
C ASN A 626 23.08 -11.71 5.73
N ASP A 627 22.83 -11.79 7.04
CA ASP A 627 22.62 -10.64 7.92
C ASP A 627 23.79 -10.49 8.92
N ILE A 628 24.81 -9.72 8.53
CA ILE A 628 26.04 -9.53 9.30
C ILE A 628 26.07 -8.21 10.09
N THR A 629 24.92 -7.56 10.25
CA THR A 629 24.76 -6.28 10.98
C THR A 629 24.94 -6.44 12.49
N GLY A 630 24.58 -7.61 13.03
CA GLY A 630 24.69 -7.97 14.43
C GLY A 630 23.53 -7.48 15.30
N SER A 631 23.49 -7.94 16.56
CA SER A 631 22.32 -7.82 17.44
C SER A 631 21.96 -6.40 17.92
N SER A 632 22.70 -5.37 17.50
CA SER A 632 22.36 -3.95 17.71
C SER A 632 21.66 -3.29 16.52
N GLU A 633 21.64 -3.95 15.36
CA GLU A 633 21.16 -3.42 14.09
C GLU A 633 19.97 -4.24 13.58
N ILE A 634 18.85 -4.10 14.28
CA ILE A 634 17.58 -4.77 13.98
C ILE A 634 17.12 -4.45 12.56
N ASN A 635 16.85 -5.48 11.76
CA ASN A 635 16.11 -5.44 10.50
C ASN A 635 14.91 -6.40 10.62
N TYR A 636 13.89 -6.22 9.78
CA TYR A 636 12.62 -6.95 9.85
C TYR A 636 12.39 -7.80 8.61
N LEU A 637 12.03 -9.07 8.81
CA LEU A 637 11.51 -9.96 7.78
C LEU A 637 10.07 -10.32 8.13
N ILE A 638 9.13 -9.95 7.27
CA ILE A 638 7.69 -10.05 7.50
C ILE A 638 7.06 -10.84 6.36
N TYR A 639 6.22 -11.81 6.70
CA TYR A 639 5.29 -12.43 5.76
C TYR A 639 3.89 -12.29 6.32
N ASN A 640 2.92 -11.85 5.51
CA ASN A 640 1.55 -11.66 5.93
C ASN A 640 0.55 -11.99 4.81
N ASN A 641 -0.64 -12.43 5.22
CA ASN A 641 -1.81 -12.57 4.36
C ASN A 641 -3.10 -12.50 5.20
N SER A 642 -4.22 -12.99 4.65
CA SER A 642 -5.52 -13.08 5.33
C SER A 642 -5.55 -14.01 6.54
N PHE A 643 -4.71 -15.05 6.58
CA PHE A 643 -4.71 -16.08 7.63
C PHE A 643 -3.71 -15.80 8.76
N GLY A 644 -2.66 -15.00 8.52
CA GLY A 644 -1.70 -14.70 9.58
C GLY A 644 -0.64 -13.66 9.27
N GLN A 645 0.38 -13.62 10.12
CA GLN A 645 1.66 -12.93 9.92
C GLN A 645 2.75 -13.66 10.68
N ILE A 646 3.97 -13.63 10.14
CA ILE A 646 5.21 -13.94 10.85
C ILE A 646 6.14 -12.73 10.72
N ASN A 647 6.77 -12.32 11.81
CA ASN A 647 7.66 -11.17 11.88
C ASN A 647 8.93 -11.52 12.68
N TRP A 648 10.04 -11.69 11.97
CA TRP A 648 11.38 -11.84 12.55
C TRP A 648 12.07 -10.48 12.64
N SER A 649 12.66 -10.18 13.80
CA SER A 649 13.35 -8.90 14.07
C SER A 649 14.75 -9.06 14.67
N LEU A 650 15.32 -10.27 14.62
CA LEU A 650 16.69 -10.59 15.04
C LEU A 650 17.34 -11.41 13.92
N ASN A 651 18.63 -11.17 13.68
CA ASN A 651 19.52 -11.84 12.71
C ASN A 651 18.78 -12.69 11.65
N LEU A 652 18.53 -12.09 10.50
CA LEU A 652 17.74 -12.69 9.42
C LEU A 652 18.49 -13.77 8.62
N THR A 653 19.70 -14.17 9.05
CA THR A 653 20.55 -15.10 8.29
C THR A 653 19.90 -16.47 8.12
N THR A 654 19.69 -16.89 6.87
CA THR A 654 19.04 -18.15 6.50
C THR A 654 19.55 -18.71 5.16
N ASN A 655 19.42 -20.02 4.96
CA ASN A 655 19.71 -20.67 3.68
C ASN A 655 18.53 -21.49 3.12
N ILE A 656 17.33 -21.45 3.73
CA ILE A 656 16.12 -21.90 3.04
C ILE A 656 15.65 -20.85 2.04
N SER A 657 15.21 -21.27 0.85
CA SER A 657 14.49 -20.38 -0.06
C SER A 657 13.19 -19.90 0.58
N LEU A 658 12.79 -18.65 0.36
CA LEU A 658 11.64 -18.05 1.04
C LEU A 658 10.51 -17.82 0.04
N ASN A 659 9.40 -18.55 0.21
CA ASN A 659 8.22 -18.46 -0.65
C ASN A 659 6.97 -18.99 0.10
N VAL A 660 5.87 -18.23 0.07
CA VAL A 660 4.61 -18.57 0.76
C VAL A 660 3.93 -19.74 0.06
N GLY A 661 3.45 -20.72 0.85
CA GLY A 661 2.85 -21.96 0.35
C GLY A 661 3.87 -23.00 -0.16
N ASN A 662 5.18 -22.72 -0.07
CA ASN A 662 6.25 -23.67 -0.37
C ASN A 662 7.15 -23.93 0.85
N THR A 663 7.68 -22.86 1.47
CA THR A 663 8.58 -22.94 2.64
C THR A 663 8.07 -22.15 3.84
N ILE A 664 7.13 -21.23 3.63
CA ILE A 664 6.47 -20.44 4.67
C ILE A 664 4.96 -20.74 4.62
N PHE A 665 4.40 -21.17 5.74
CA PHE A 665 2.98 -21.48 5.87
C PHE A 665 2.26 -20.32 6.54
N LEU A 666 1.19 -19.86 5.89
CA LEU A 666 0.25 -18.85 6.39
C LEU A 666 -1.15 -19.28 5.93
N GLU A 667 -1.70 -20.29 6.60
CA GLU A 667 -2.88 -21.04 6.21
C GLU A 667 -3.93 -21.00 7.33
N ASN A 668 -5.15 -21.50 7.05
CA ASN A 668 -6.23 -21.48 8.03
C ASN A 668 -5.83 -22.19 9.32
N ASN A 669 -5.74 -21.44 10.43
CA ASN A 669 -5.26 -21.91 11.72
C ASN A 669 -3.84 -22.53 11.69
N THR A 670 -2.94 -22.10 10.79
CA THR A 670 -1.53 -22.55 10.79
C THR A 670 -0.59 -21.46 10.29
N VAL A 671 0.41 -21.10 11.10
CA VAL A 671 1.53 -20.23 10.70
C VAL A 671 2.86 -20.87 11.04
N GLY A 672 3.81 -20.88 10.12
CA GLY A 672 5.06 -21.61 10.34
C GLY A 672 6.02 -21.65 9.14
N LEU A 673 6.96 -22.58 9.19
CA LEU A 673 7.94 -22.84 8.14
C LEU A 673 8.22 -24.34 7.99
N ILE A 674 8.77 -24.74 6.86
CA ILE A 674 9.22 -26.11 6.63
C ILE A 674 10.34 -26.48 7.62
N ASP A 675 10.21 -27.62 8.30
CA ASP A 675 11.24 -28.13 9.22
C ASP A 675 12.50 -28.52 8.43
N ASP A 676 13.46 -27.60 8.39
CA ASP A 676 14.76 -27.78 7.73
C ASP A 676 15.90 -27.25 8.60
N SER A 677 16.93 -28.09 8.74
CA SER A 677 18.25 -27.76 9.26
C SER A 677 18.91 -26.50 8.66
N GLN A 678 18.53 -26.11 7.43
CA GLN A 678 19.07 -24.94 6.71
C GLN A 678 18.39 -23.60 7.09
N THR A 679 17.40 -23.62 7.99
CA THR A 679 16.71 -22.40 8.50
C THR A 679 17.64 -21.42 9.22
N LEU A 680 18.78 -21.89 9.74
CA LEU A 680 19.82 -21.16 10.48
C LEU A 680 19.28 -20.33 11.65
N SER A 681 19.01 -19.04 11.46
CA SER A 681 18.54 -18.13 12.54
C SER A 681 17.02 -17.91 12.56
N LEU A 682 16.28 -18.29 11.51
CA LEU A 682 14.82 -18.11 11.48
C LEU A 682 14.06 -19.08 12.41
N ASN A 683 14.73 -20.11 12.95
CA ASN A 683 14.24 -20.93 14.07
C ASN A 683 14.37 -20.23 15.45
N GLY A 684 14.90 -19.00 15.48
CA GLY A 684 15.00 -18.16 16.68
C GLY A 684 13.66 -17.55 17.11
N SER A 685 13.69 -16.41 17.81
CA SER A 685 12.46 -15.74 18.25
C SER A 685 11.79 -14.94 17.12
N ALA A 686 10.46 -14.96 17.10
CA ALA A 686 9.64 -14.14 16.20
C ALA A 686 8.35 -13.68 16.91
N ARG A 687 7.59 -12.81 16.25
CA ARG A 687 6.20 -12.53 16.58
C ARG A 687 5.28 -13.11 15.52
N ILE A 688 4.16 -13.70 15.94
CA ILE A 688 3.15 -14.30 15.06
C ILE A 688 1.77 -13.68 15.26
N GLU A 689 0.99 -13.67 14.17
CA GLU A 689 -0.44 -13.40 14.16
C GLU A 689 -1.16 -14.59 13.51
N ILE A 690 -2.24 -15.07 14.12
CA ILE A 690 -3.15 -16.07 13.52
C ILE A 690 -4.54 -15.45 13.45
N LYS A 691 -5.19 -15.47 12.27
CA LYS A 691 -6.38 -14.68 11.93
C LYS A 691 -7.53 -15.57 11.46
N GLY A 692 -8.76 -15.08 11.57
CA GLY A 692 -9.96 -15.80 11.15
C GLY A 692 -10.41 -16.91 12.12
N LEU A 693 -9.90 -16.88 13.36
CA LEU A 693 -10.24 -17.86 14.39
C LEU A 693 -11.66 -17.64 14.92
N SER A 694 -12.43 -18.71 15.07
CA SER A 694 -13.87 -18.66 15.39
C SER A 694 -14.19 -18.82 16.89
N TYR A 695 -13.18 -18.86 17.76
CA TYR A 695 -13.37 -19.20 19.18
C TYR A 695 -13.94 -18.04 20.00
N SER A 696 -14.87 -18.35 20.91
CA SER A 696 -15.50 -17.42 21.85
C SER A 696 -14.59 -16.99 23.02
N LYS A 697 -13.54 -17.75 23.32
CA LYS A 697 -12.52 -17.49 24.35
C LYS A 697 -11.12 -17.59 23.73
N THR A 698 -10.08 -17.11 24.42
CA THR A 698 -8.68 -17.28 24.00
C THR A 698 -8.33 -18.75 23.84
N PRO A 699 -7.92 -19.23 22.65
CA PRO A 699 -7.56 -20.62 22.44
C PRO A 699 -6.18 -20.95 23.03
N GLN A 700 -5.90 -22.26 23.17
CA GLN A 700 -4.54 -22.74 23.42
C GLN A 700 -3.68 -22.53 22.17
N LEU A 701 -2.38 -22.27 22.38
CA LEU A 701 -1.40 -22.13 21.29
C LEU A 701 -0.47 -23.34 21.31
N LEU A 702 -0.42 -24.04 20.17
CA LEU A 702 0.34 -25.25 20.00
C LEU A 702 1.55 -24.96 19.12
N LYS A 703 2.72 -25.40 19.57
CA LYS A 703 3.94 -25.52 18.77
C LYS A 703 4.09 -26.99 18.38
N ASP A 704 4.15 -27.29 17.09
CA ASP A 704 4.35 -28.64 16.55
C ASP A 704 3.33 -29.66 17.13
N LEU A 705 2.06 -29.24 17.22
CA LEU A 705 0.92 -29.96 17.83
C LEU A 705 1.02 -30.25 19.34
N VAL A 706 1.95 -29.61 20.06
CA VAL A 706 2.06 -29.66 21.52
C VAL A 706 1.77 -28.27 22.10
N ARG A 707 0.96 -28.17 23.17
CA ARG A 707 0.69 -26.90 23.84
C ARG A 707 2.00 -26.21 24.27
N CYS A 708 2.07 -24.89 24.11
CA CYS A 708 3.24 -24.12 24.51
C CYS A 708 2.94 -22.80 25.24
N ASP A 709 1.69 -22.32 25.28
CA ASP A 709 1.27 -21.13 26.05
C ASP A 709 1.27 -21.33 27.58
N ASP A 710 1.47 -22.57 28.03
CA ASP A 710 1.69 -22.96 29.42
C ASP A 710 3.18 -22.88 29.85
N THR A 711 4.07 -22.41 28.97
CA THR A 711 5.52 -22.30 29.23
C THR A 711 6.14 -21.05 28.59
N ASP A 712 7.37 -20.66 28.98
CA ASP A 712 8.13 -19.54 28.39
C ASP A 712 8.51 -19.73 26.88
N ASN A 713 7.99 -20.78 26.23
CA ASN A 713 8.18 -21.04 24.80
C ASN A 713 7.30 -20.14 23.91
N CYS A 714 6.07 -19.85 24.37
CA CYS A 714 5.07 -19.10 23.62
C CYS A 714 4.29 -18.17 24.55
N ASN A 715 4.23 -16.88 24.25
CA ASN A 715 3.52 -15.90 25.07
C ASN A 715 2.37 -15.25 24.27
N ILE A 716 1.13 -15.65 24.54
CA ILE A 716 -0.06 -15.01 23.94
C ILE A 716 -0.20 -13.60 24.53
N THR A 717 0.03 -12.59 23.69
CA THR A 717 -0.02 -11.17 24.09
C THR A 717 -1.43 -10.59 24.04
N SER A 718 -2.28 -11.10 23.14
CA SER A 718 -3.71 -10.77 23.07
C SER A 718 -4.48 -11.73 22.15
N TYR A 719 -5.78 -11.86 22.40
CA TYR A 719 -6.76 -12.43 21.47
C TYR A 719 -7.98 -11.50 21.41
N ASN A 720 -8.39 -11.08 20.21
CA ASN A 720 -9.56 -10.24 20.00
C ASN A 720 -10.05 -10.35 18.55
N GLY A 721 -11.36 -10.33 18.31
CA GLY A 721 -11.94 -10.31 16.96
C GLY A 721 -11.49 -11.46 16.04
N GLY A 722 -11.23 -12.64 16.60
CA GLY A 722 -10.72 -13.79 15.83
C GLY A 722 -9.24 -13.68 15.43
N ILE A 723 -8.47 -12.77 16.02
CA ILE A 723 -7.03 -12.61 15.81
C ILE A 723 -6.27 -12.88 17.12
N LEU A 724 -5.34 -13.84 17.08
CA LEU A 724 -4.38 -14.15 18.14
C LEU A 724 -3.01 -13.55 17.82
N TYR A 725 -2.38 -12.91 18.81
CA TYR A 725 -1.03 -12.38 18.75
C TYR A 725 -0.13 -13.06 19.77
N ALA A 726 1.00 -13.63 19.35
CA ALA A 726 1.97 -14.21 20.27
C ALA A 726 3.42 -13.85 19.94
N ASP A 727 4.23 -13.67 20.99
CA ASP A 727 5.69 -13.63 20.89
C ASP A 727 6.22 -15.04 21.21
N VAL A 728 7.09 -15.60 20.36
CA VAL A 728 7.62 -16.96 20.51
C VAL A 728 9.15 -16.96 20.62
N SER A 729 9.70 -17.79 21.51
CA SER A 729 11.14 -17.76 21.83
C SER A 729 12.01 -18.69 20.96
N SER A 730 11.39 -19.67 20.28
CA SER A 730 12.03 -20.48 19.24
C SER A 730 10.99 -20.91 18.21
N PHE A 731 11.15 -20.50 16.95
CA PHE A 731 10.16 -20.67 15.89
C PHE A 731 10.04 -22.12 15.41
N SER A 732 8.83 -22.50 14.97
CA SER A 732 8.52 -23.74 14.25
C SER A 732 7.10 -23.59 13.65
N ASN A 733 6.28 -24.64 13.61
CA ASN A 733 4.90 -24.57 13.15
C ASN A 733 3.93 -24.33 14.32
N TYR A 734 3.02 -23.37 14.14
CA TYR A 734 2.06 -22.94 15.15
C TYR A 734 0.61 -23.08 14.67
N SER A 735 -0.23 -23.60 15.56
CA SER A 735 -1.67 -23.72 15.36
C SER A 735 -2.39 -23.47 16.69
N THR A 736 -3.72 -23.30 16.65
CA THR A 736 -4.54 -23.09 17.86
C THR A 736 -5.60 -24.17 18.03
N GLN A 737 -6.04 -24.38 19.26
CA GLN A 737 -7.12 -25.31 19.60
C GLN A 737 -8.02 -24.69 20.68
N GLU A 738 -9.30 -25.07 20.69
CA GLU A 738 -10.20 -24.75 21.79
C GLU A 738 -9.63 -25.21 23.14
N THR A 739 -9.82 -24.39 24.17
CA THR A 739 -9.61 -24.81 25.55
C THR A 739 -10.64 -25.89 25.90
N PRO A 740 -10.21 -27.12 26.26
CA PRO A 740 -11.15 -28.13 26.77
C PRO A 740 -11.85 -27.58 28.01
N ASN A 741 -13.18 -27.77 28.10
CA ASN A 741 -13.97 -27.26 29.22
C ASN A 741 -14.10 -28.35 30.30
N THR A 742 -13.87 -27.99 31.56
CA THR A 742 -13.93 -28.93 32.70
C THR A 742 -15.32 -28.87 33.35
N PRO A 743 -15.99 -30.00 33.65
CA PRO A 743 -17.31 -29.95 34.29
C PRO A 743 -17.25 -29.26 35.67
N PRO A 744 -18.27 -28.46 36.03
CA PRO A 744 -18.32 -27.79 37.33
C PRO A 744 -18.53 -28.81 38.46
N ASN A 745 -18.32 -28.38 39.71
CA ASN A 745 -18.61 -29.22 40.87
C ASN A 745 -19.20 -28.45 42.05
N ILE A 746 -20.10 -29.09 42.78
CA ILE A 746 -20.58 -28.60 44.07
C ILE A 746 -19.59 -29.07 45.15
N THR A 747 -19.01 -28.12 45.87
CA THR A 747 -18.01 -28.36 46.94
C THR A 747 -18.65 -28.50 48.33
N SER A 748 -19.87 -27.99 48.49
CA SER A 748 -20.71 -28.10 49.69
C SER A 748 -22.18 -28.02 49.29
N LEU A 749 -23.04 -28.84 49.89
CA LEU A 749 -24.50 -28.81 49.69
C LEU A 749 -25.18 -29.10 51.04
N ILE A 750 -25.85 -28.10 51.60
CA ILE A 750 -26.51 -28.18 52.90
C ILE A 750 -27.98 -27.83 52.73
N LEU A 751 -28.87 -28.68 53.25
CA LEU A 751 -30.30 -28.38 53.38
C LEU A 751 -30.59 -27.95 54.81
N ASN A 752 -31.28 -26.83 54.98
CA ASN A 752 -31.58 -26.28 56.30
C ASN A 752 -33.00 -25.68 56.36
N THR A 753 -33.53 -25.49 57.56
CA THR A 753 -34.77 -24.74 57.76
C THR A 753 -34.48 -23.25 58.01
N THR A 754 -35.54 -22.44 58.12
CA THR A 754 -35.43 -21.00 58.33
C THR A 754 -34.94 -20.64 59.75
N ASP A 755 -35.29 -21.43 60.77
CA ASP A 755 -34.61 -21.45 62.07
C ASP A 755 -33.99 -22.84 62.30
N PRO A 756 -32.68 -23.02 62.03
CA PRO A 756 -32.02 -24.32 62.10
C PRO A 756 -31.86 -24.87 63.54
N THR A 757 -32.46 -24.22 64.53
CA THR A 757 -32.56 -24.72 65.90
C THR A 757 -33.89 -25.43 66.20
N THR A 758 -34.90 -25.31 65.33
CA THR A 758 -36.25 -25.83 65.58
C THR A 758 -36.86 -26.71 64.49
N ASN A 759 -36.55 -26.51 63.20
CA ASN A 759 -37.05 -27.32 62.08
C ASN A 759 -38.59 -27.54 62.05
N ASN A 760 -39.39 -26.55 62.46
CA ASN A 760 -40.84 -26.69 62.61
C ASN A 760 -41.63 -26.56 61.29
N THR A 761 -42.88 -27.03 61.31
CA THR A 761 -43.91 -26.85 60.26
C THR A 761 -44.24 -25.40 59.86
N ASP A 762 -43.76 -24.39 60.57
CA ASP A 762 -43.91 -22.97 60.21
C ASP A 762 -42.68 -22.38 59.48
N GLU A 763 -41.63 -23.18 59.25
CA GLU A 763 -40.36 -22.76 58.64
C GLU A 763 -40.19 -23.29 57.21
N ASN A 764 -39.66 -22.46 56.30
CA ASN A 764 -39.31 -22.90 54.95
C ASN A 764 -37.99 -23.71 54.97
N LEU A 765 -37.84 -24.65 54.04
CA LEU A 765 -36.60 -25.36 53.75
C LEU A 765 -35.83 -24.62 52.65
N THR A 766 -34.54 -24.36 52.85
CA THR A 766 -33.69 -23.65 51.88
C THR A 766 -32.37 -24.39 51.69
N VAL A 767 -31.92 -24.48 50.44
CA VAL A 767 -30.64 -25.10 50.06
C VAL A 767 -29.53 -24.05 50.11
N TYR A 768 -28.36 -24.47 50.58
CA TYR A 768 -27.14 -23.66 50.58
C TYR A 768 -26.01 -24.48 49.96
N ASP A 769 -25.65 -24.16 48.73
CA ASP A 769 -24.55 -24.80 47.99
C ASP A 769 -23.36 -23.86 47.74
N ILE A 770 -22.24 -24.44 47.32
CA ILE A 770 -21.04 -23.72 46.90
C ILE A 770 -20.46 -24.40 45.64
N THR A 771 -20.73 -23.82 44.47
CA THR A 771 -20.20 -24.27 43.17
C THR A 771 -18.77 -23.80 42.93
N PHE A 772 -17.98 -24.61 42.23
CA PHE A 772 -16.71 -24.22 41.60
C PHE A 772 -16.71 -24.68 40.14
N ASP A 773 -15.98 -23.94 39.30
CA ASP A 773 -15.78 -24.18 37.88
C ASP A 773 -14.32 -23.80 37.55
N ALA A 774 -13.60 -24.64 36.81
CA ALA A 774 -12.16 -24.46 36.62
C ALA A 774 -11.83 -23.32 35.64
N GLU A 775 -12.72 -23.09 34.67
CA GLU A 775 -12.64 -22.04 33.65
C GLU A 775 -13.42 -20.76 34.05
N ASN A 776 -14.03 -20.75 35.25
CA ASN A 776 -14.83 -19.68 35.84
C ASN A 776 -16.06 -19.27 34.97
N ASN A 777 -16.78 -20.26 34.45
CA ASN A 777 -18.09 -20.11 33.80
C ASN A 777 -19.21 -19.72 34.81
N SER A 778 -20.41 -19.42 34.30
CA SER A 778 -21.59 -19.22 35.15
C SER A 778 -22.30 -20.55 35.39
N VAL A 779 -22.45 -20.94 36.65
CA VAL A 779 -23.06 -22.23 37.01
C VAL A 779 -24.57 -22.07 37.25
N LYS A 780 -25.42 -22.92 36.66
CA LYS A 780 -26.80 -23.19 37.13
C LYS A 780 -26.75 -24.38 38.10
N VAL A 781 -27.65 -24.41 39.07
CA VAL A 781 -27.79 -25.56 39.97
C VAL A 781 -29.21 -26.08 39.83
N ILE A 782 -29.33 -27.31 39.32
CA ILE A 782 -30.61 -27.97 39.06
C ILE A 782 -30.95 -28.79 40.29
N TYR A 783 -32.03 -28.45 40.99
CA TYR A 783 -32.44 -29.11 42.23
C TYR A 783 -33.55 -30.14 41.99
N ASN A 784 -33.42 -31.30 42.62
CA ASN A 784 -34.45 -32.34 42.70
C ASN A 784 -34.75 -32.64 44.17
N TRP A 785 -35.98 -32.37 44.58
CA TRP A 785 -36.43 -32.47 45.97
C TRP A 785 -37.08 -33.81 46.27
N PHE A 786 -36.69 -34.41 47.40
CA PHE A 786 -37.19 -35.69 47.87
C PHE A 786 -37.96 -35.53 49.19
N LYS A 787 -39.13 -36.16 49.24
CA LYS A 787 -39.99 -36.28 50.42
C LYS A 787 -40.19 -37.76 50.76
N ASP A 788 -39.82 -38.13 51.98
CA ASP A 788 -39.77 -39.51 52.47
C ASP A 788 -39.05 -40.49 51.50
N GLY A 789 -37.99 -40.00 50.86
CA GLY A 789 -37.15 -40.73 49.91
C GLY A 789 -37.68 -40.83 48.47
N ASN A 790 -38.80 -40.18 48.13
CA ASN A 790 -39.37 -40.14 46.77
C ASN A 790 -39.26 -38.72 46.20
N SER A 791 -38.93 -38.56 44.91
CA SER A 791 -38.94 -37.21 44.30
C SER A 791 -40.36 -36.65 44.26
N ILE A 792 -40.51 -35.35 44.58
CA ILE A 792 -41.77 -34.61 44.48
C ILE A 792 -42.15 -34.32 43.02
N THR A 793 -41.15 -34.19 42.15
CA THR A 793 -41.30 -34.04 40.70
C THR A 793 -41.34 -35.41 40.03
N VAL A 794 -42.26 -35.62 39.09
CA VAL A 794 -42.27 -36.77 38.17
C VAL A 794 -41.68 -36.44 36.79
N LEU A 795 -41.44 -35.15 36.53
CA LEU A 795 -40.64 -34.63 35.43
C LEU A 795 -39.98 -33.33 35.90
N ASN A 796 -38.69 -33.16 35.64
CA ASN A 796 -37.98 -31.89 35.83
C ASN A 796 -37.01 -31.65 34.67
N MET A 797 -37.35 -30.72 33.78
CA MET A 797 -36.62 -30.42 32.55
C MET A 797 -36.29 -28.92 32.43
N PRO A 798 -35.16 -28.47 32.98
CA PRO A 798 -34.67 -27.08 32.89
C PRO A 798 -34.00 -26.76 31.54
N PHE A 799 -34.00 -27.70 30.59
CA PHE A 799 -33.49 -27.53 29.22
C PHE A 799 -32.04 -27.03 29.08
N GLU A 800 -31.18 -27.25 30.08
CA GLU A 800 -29.74 -26.99 30.01
C GLU A 800 -29.01 -27.89 28.99
N ALA A 801 -27.78 -27.47 28.62
CA ALA A 801 -26.87 -28.26 27.80
C ALA A 801 -26.35 -29.50 28.53
N ASN A 802 -26.21 -30.63 27.84
CA ASN A 802 -25.59 -31.83 28.40
C ASN A 802 -24.66 -32.50 27.39
N GLY A 803 -23.56 -31.82 27.05
CA GLY A 803 -22.47 -32.37 26.25
C GLY A 803 -22.74 -32.48 24.75
N GLY A 804 -23.65 -31.69 24.19
CA GLY A 804 -23.90 -31.63 22.74
C GLY A 804 -25.00 -32.60 22.25
N ASN A 805 -25.91 -33.02 23.13
CA ASN A 805 -26.97 -33.99 22.83
C ASN A 805 -28.34 -33.35 22.56
N GLU A 806 -28.44 -32.02 22.67
CA GLU A 806 -29.68 -31.25 22.85
C GLU A 806 -30.58 -31.33 21.61
N LEU A 807 -30.00 -31.44 20.42
CA LEU A 807 -30.72 -31.65 19.16
C LEU A 807 -31.37 -33.06 19.05
N SER A 808 -31.31 -33.88 20.09
CA SER A 808 -31.85 -35.26 20.09
C SER A 808 -32.49 -35.67 21.42
N VAL A 809 -31.94 -35.26 22.56
CA VAL A 809 -32.38 -35.65 23.90
C VAL A 809 -32.29 -34.48 24.87
N THR A 810 -33.29 -34.35 25.76
CA THR A 810 -33.24 -33.46 26.92
C THR A 810 -33.41 -34.24 28.23
N THR A 811 -32.64 -33.88 29.25
CA THR A 811 -32.48 -34.64 30.51
C THR A 811 -33.66 -34.44 31.47
N ASP A 812 -34.15 -35.53 32.07
CA ASP A 812 -35.06 -35.48 33.22
C ASP A 812 -34.26 -35.55 34.54
N TYR A 813 -34.20 -34.45 35.29
CA TYR A 813 -33.51 -34.36 36.58
C TYR A 813 -34.36 -34.85 37.76
N SER A 814 -35.63 -35.22 37.55
CA SER A 814 -36.51 -35.75 38.60
C SER A 814 -36.07 -37.13 39.12
N GLY A 815 -35.18 -37.81 38.39
CA GLY A 815 -34.58 -39.08 38.81
C GLY A 815 -35.41 -40.31 38.46
N TYR A 816 -36.58 -40.15 37.82
CA TYR A 816 -37.31 -41.25 37.20
C TYR A 816 -36.80 -41.59 35.79
N GLY A 817 -36.00 -40.72 35.18
CA GLY A 817 -35.36 -40.96 33.87
C GLY A 817 -36.32 -40.79 32.70
N ASN A 818 -37.32 -39.91 32.85
CA ASN A 818 -38.32 -39.58 31.83
C ASN A 818 -37.76 -38.65 30.73
N ASN A 819 -36.51 -38.89 30.29
CA ASN A 819 -35.80 -38.06 29.33
C ASN A 819 -36.62 -37.83 28.05
N GLY A 820 -36.60 -36.60 27.56
CA GLY A 820 -37.35 -36.18 26.38
C GLY A 820 -36.57 -36.49 25.11
N THR A 821 -37.23 -36.97 24.07
CA THR A 821 -36.65 -37.12 22.72
C THR A 821 -37.14 -36.00 21.82
N VAL A 822 -36.22 -35.32 21.14
CA VAL A 822 -36.45 -34.11 20.34
C VAL A 822 -36.67 -34.48 18.87
N TYR A 823 -37.66 -33.84 18.21
CA TYR A 823 -38.05 -34.13 16.83
C TYR A 823 -38.45 -32.85 16.06
N GLY A 824 -38.29 -32.86 14.74
CA GLY A 824 -38.82 -31.84 13.81
C GLY A 824 -37.76 -30.95 13.21
N GLY A 825 -36.91 -30.38 14.07
CA GLY A 825 -36.03 -29.25 13.74
C GLY A 825 -35.80 -28.29 14.91
N VAL A 826 -36.58 -28.44 16.00
CA VAL A 826 -36.52 -27.70 17.28
C VAL A 826 -35.09 -27.24 17.58
N THR A 827 -34.90 -25.93 17.61
CA THR A 827 -33.59 -25.33 17.86
C THR A 827 -33.38 -25.18 19.36
N TRP A 828 -32.30 -25.75 19.88
CA TRP A 828 -31.86 -25.45 21.24
C TRP A 828 -30.93 -24.22 21.22
N ASN A 829 -31.10 -23.30 22.18
CA ASN A 829 -30.36 -22.05 22.25
C ASN A 829 -29.76 -21.81 23.64
N ALA A 830 -28.42 -21.91 23.73
CA ALA A 830 -27.59 -21.73 24.93
C ALA A 830 -27.71 -20.34 25.63
N SER A 831 -28.34 -19.37 24.97
CA SER A 831 -28.50 -18.00 25.47
C SER A 831 -29.98 -17.58 25.59
N ALA A 832 -30.89 -18.53 25.36
CA ALA A 832 -32.32 -18.36 25.60
C ALA A 832 -32.68 -18.83 27.02
N GLY A 833 -33.96 -19.13 27.24
CA GLY A 833 -34.53 -19.35 28.56
C GLY A 833 -34.92 -18.07 29.27
N TYR A 834 -35.63 -18.20 30.39
CA TYR A 834 -36.02 -17.06 31.24
C TYR A 834 -34.84 -16.57 32.12
N ASP A 835 -33.87 -17.44 32.41
CA ASP A 835 -32.64 -17.13 33.15
C ASP A 835 -31.41 -16.89 32.24
N GLY A 836 -31.52 -17.20 30.95
CA GLY A 836 -30.49 -16.96 29.93
C GLY A 836 -29.49 -18.10 29.72
N LYS A 837 -29.80 -19.34 30.11
CA LYS A 837 -28.85 -20.48 30.09
C LYS A 837 -29.20 -21.64 29.14
N GLY A 838 -30.44 -21.71 28.67
CA GLY A 838 -30.89 -22.76 27.77
C GLY A 838 -32.40 -22.70 27.55
N ALA A 839 -32.86 -23.01 26.34
CA ALA A 839 -34.25 -23.32 26.06
C ALA A 839 -34.42 -23.94 24.66
N TYR A 840 -35.62 -24.48 24.40
CA TYR A 840 -36.00 -24.96 23.07
C TYR A 840 -36.94 -23.97 22.36
N GLU A 841 -36.57 -23.60 21.15
CA GLU A 841 -37.33 -22.79 20.21
C GLU A 841 -38.03 -23.71 19.19
N PHE A 842 -39.36 -23.60 19.14
CA PHE A 842 -40.25 -24.32 18.22
C PHE A 842 -40.75 -23.31 17.19
N ASP A 843 -40.46 -23.49 15.90
CA ASP A 843 -40.86 -22.52 14.86
C ASP A 843 -41.76 -23.13 13.77
N SER A 844 -41.72 -24.45 13.56
CA SER A 844 -42.31 -25.13 12.42
C SER A 844 -43.36 -26.19 12.80
N SER A 845 -44.21 -26.53 11.82
CA SER A 845 -45.19 -27.61 11.95
C SER A 845 -44.49 -28.98 11.86
N GLY A 846 -44.10 -29.51 13.01
CA GLY A 846 -43.31 -30.73 13.12
C GLY A 846 -42.36 -30.74 14.32
N ASP A 847 -42.16 -29.58 14.96
CA ASP A 847 -41.32 -29.41 16.14
C ASP A 847 -42.02 -29.85 17.43
N TYR A 848 -41.48 -30.88 18.09
CA TYR A 848 -41.98 -31.38 19.37
C TYR A 848 -40.92 -32.18 20.16
N ILE A 849 -41.13 -32.28 21.48
CA ILE A 849 -40.35 -33.16 22.36
C ILE A 849 -41.29 -34.19 22.98
N THR A 850 -41.00 -35.49 22.86
CA THR A 850 -41.80 -36.54 23.52
C THR A 850 -41.16 -37.01 24.81
N VAL A 851 -41.94 -36.99 25.89
CA VAL A 851 -41.61 -37.55 27.20
C VAL A 851 -42.31 -38.91 27.35
N PRO A 852 -41.67 -39.95 27.90
CA PRO A 852 -42.29 -41.25 28.16
C PRO A 852 -43.63 -41.18 28.92
N ASN A 853 -44.40 -42.28 28.88
CA ASN A 853 -45.73 -42.35 29.50
C ASN A 853 -45.69 -42.23 31.04
N ILE A 854 -45.77 -41.00 31.56
CA ILE A 854 -46.05 -40.71 32.97
C ILE A 854 -47.54 -40.96 33.25
N ASN A 855 -47.84 -41.62 34.38
CA ASN A 855 -49.21 -41.96 34.82
C ASN A 855 -49.78 -40.85 35.72
N LEU A 856 -50.66 -40.01 35.17
CA LEU A 856 -51.32 -38.89 35.86
C LEU A 856 -52.83 -39.10 35.86
N ASN A 857 -53.50 -39.00 37.02
CA ASN A 857 -54.92 -39.33 37.15
C ASN A 857 -55.70 -38.45 38.15
N ALA A 858 -56.21 -37.32 37.65
CA ALA A 858 -57.15 -36.43 38.32
C ALA A 858 -58.54 -37.02 38.66
N SER A 859 -58.75 -38.35 38.54
CA SER A 859 -59.90 -39.03 39.14
C SER A 859 -59.63 -39.53 40.56
N ASN A 860 -58.35 -39.66 40.94
CA ASN A 860 -57.92 -40.33 42.17
C ASN A 860 -56.95 -39.47 42.98
N ASN A 861 -56.00 -38.81 42.32
CA ASN A 861 -54.97 -37.96 42.92
C ASN A 861 -54.95 -36.61 42.20
N ASP A 862 -54.58 -35.55 42.91
CA ASP A 862 -54.30 -34.24 42.30
C ASP A 862 -52.98 -34.32 41.49
N PHE A 863 -52.82 -33.50 40.47
CA PHE A 863 -51.51 -33.32 39.80
C PHE A 863 -51.37 -31.91 39.21
N SER A 864 -50.14 -31.45 39.03
CA SER A 864 -49.83 -30.11 38.52
C SER A 864 -48.72 -30.12 37.47
N VAL A 865 -48.77 -29.15 36.55
CA VAL A 865 -47.89 -29.01 35.39
C VAL A 865 -47.53 -27.53 35.22
N PHE A 866 -46.26 -27.20 35.10
CA PHE A 866 -45.75 -25.84 34.93
C PHE A 866 -44.65 -25.75 33.87
N SER A 867 -44.49 -24.58 33.27
CA SER A 867 -43.41 -24.25 32.34
C SER A 867 -43.25 -22.73 32.21
N TRP A 868 -42.02 -22.25 32.03
CA TRP A 868 -41.81 -20.94 31.43
C TRP A 868 -42.10 -21.02 29.92
N THR A 869 -42.81 -20.03 29.39
CA THR A 869 -43.19 -19.98 27.97
C THR A 869 -43.09 -18.57 27.42
N LYS A 870 -42.74 -18.45 26.14
CA LYS A 870 -42.62 -17.20 25.40
C LYS A 870 -43.19 -17.41 23.99
N ILE A 871 -44.44 -17.01 23.78
CA ILE A 871 -45.18 -17.26 22.55
C ILE A 871 -45.26 -16.00 21.67
N GLY A 872 -45.35 -16.18 20.34
CA GLY A 872 -45.68 -15.10 19.41
C GLY A 872 -47.19 -14.82 19.27
N GLN A 873 -47.53 -14.01 18.27
CA GLN A 873 -48.93 -13.82 17.83
C GLN A 873 -49.54 -15.16 17.37
N HIS A 874 -50.76 -15.46 17.82
CA HIS A 874 -51.41 -16.75 17.54
C HIS A 874 -52.94 -16.62 17.31
N ASP A 875 -53.40 -17.07 16.14
CA ASP A 875 -54.81 -17.00 15.75
C ASP A 875 -55.63 -18.25 16.16
N LEU A 876 -54.94 -19.32 16.54
CA LEU A 876 -55.47 -20.66 16.82
C LEU A 876 -54.99 -21.18 18.17
N TYR A 877 -55.53 -22.33 18.60
CA TYR A 877 -55.02 -23.05 19.76
C TYR A 877 -53.54 -23.44 19.57
N LYS A 878 -52.70 -23.20 20.59
CA LYS A 878 -51.26 -23.51 20.57
C LYS A 878 -50.87 -24.33 21.81
N THR A 879 -50.60 -25.62 21.61
CA THR A 879 -50.23 -26.58 22.66
C THR A 879 -48.87 -26.25 23.23
N ILE A 880 -48.79 -26.01 24.54
CA ILE A 880 -47.51 -25.94 25.27
C ILE A 880 -47.08 -27.38 25.59
N MET A 881 -47.99 -28.16 26.20
CA MET A 881 -47.81 -29.58 26.46
C MET A 881 -49.17 -30.30 26.40
N HIS A 882 -49.21 -31.51 25.87
CA HIS A 882 -50.34 -32.42 26.01
C HIS A 882 -49.97 -33.85 26.38
N LYS A 883 -50.97 -34.61 26.81
CA LYS A 883 -50.97 -36.08 26.81
C LYS A 883 -52.16 -36.49 25.95
N LYS A 884 -51.89 -36.88 24.69
CA LYS A 884 -52.93 -37.03 23.65
C LYS A 884 -54.03 -37.98 24.10
N GLY A 885 -55.27 -37.49 24.22
CA GLY A 885 -56.41 -38.26 24.74
C GLY A 885 -56.70 -38.11 26.25
N SER A 886 -55.89 -37.36 27.00
CA SER A 886 -55.97 -37.24 28.47
C SER A 886 -56.06 -35.79 28.96
N PHE A 887 -55.01 -34.97 28.80
CA PHE A 887 -55.00 -33.54 29.16
C PHE A 887 -54.13 -32.69 28.23
N SER A 888 -54.26 -31.36 28.30
CA SER A 888 -53.41 -30.39 27.60
C SER A 888 -53.40 -29.03 28.29
N ILE A 889 -52.22 -28.40 28.35
CA ILE A 889 -52.02 -26.97 28.62
C ILE A 889 -51.67 -26.27 27.29
N LEU A 890 -52.36 -25.17 27.00
CA LEU A 890 -52.29 -24.49 25.70
C LEU A 890 -52.67 -23.00 25.79
N PHE A 891 -52.38 -22.23 24.75
CA PHE A 891 -52.95 -20.89 24.54
C PHE A 891 -54.23 -20.97 23.69
N ALA A 892 -55.23 -20.14 24.01
CA ALA A 892 -56.49 -20.04 23.29
C ALA A 892 -56.40 -19.12 22.06
N PRO A 893 -57.23 -19.35 21.01
CA PRO A 893 -57.40 -18.39 19.91
C PRO A 893 -57.88 -17.02 20.41
N LEU A 894 -57.73 -15.99 19.56
CA LEU A 894 -57.93 -14.56 19.86
C LEU A 894 -59.23 -14.20 20.60
N SER A 895 -60.31 -14.98 20.45
CA SER A 895 -61.61 -14.76 21.12
C SER A 895 -61.74 -15.43 22.49
N GLY A 896 -60.81 -16.29 22.89
CA GLY A 896 -60.81 -17.05 24.15
C GLY A 896 -59.83 -16.51 25.21
N GLY A 897 -58.67 -16.02 24.75
CA GLY A 897 -57.83 -15.10 25.54
C GLY A 897 -56.99 -15.73 26.66
N GLY A 898 -55.73 -16.01 26.34
CA GLY A 898 -54.70 -16.47 27.28
C GLY A 898 -54.61 -17.99 27.46
N VAL A 899 -54.09 -18.42 28.59
CA VAL A 899 -53.84 -19.84 28.92
C VAL A 899 -55.17 -20.59 29.10
N SER A 900 -55.21 -21.84 28.63
CA SER A 900 -56.31 -22.76 28.88
C SER A 900 -55.81 -24.14 29.31
N CYS A 901 -56.48 -24.69 30.31
CA CYS A 901 -56.24 -26.02 30.85
C CYS A 901 -57.43 -26.91 30.47
N ARG A 902 -57.13 -28.04 29.83
CA ARG A 902 -58.13 -28.88 29.16
C ARG A 902 -57.91 -30.34 29.50
N ILE A 903 -58.99 -31.04 29.85
CA ILE A 903 -58.99 -32.45 30.26
C ILE A 903 -60.06 -33.21 29.47
N ILE A 904 -59.81 -34.47 29.13
CA ILE A 904 -60.82 -35.34 28.50
C ILE A 904 -61.41 -36.28 29.56
N ASN A 905 -62.72 -36.44 29.57
CA ASN A 905 -63.36 -37.52 30.32
C ASN A 905 -63.40 -38.83 29.50
N THR A 906 -63.71 -39.96 30.15
CA THR A 906 -63.76 -41.30 29.52
C THR A 906 -64.80 -41.46 28.41
N THR A 907 -65.66 -40.45 28.15
CA THR A 907 -66.59 -40.43 27.00
C THR A 907 -66.03 -39.67 25.78
N GLY A 908 -64.81 -39.13 25.87
CA GLY A 908 -64.16 -38.35 24.81
C GLY A 908 -64.49 -36.86 24.82
N GLN A 909 -65.27 -36.38 25.79
CA GLN A 909 -65.65 -34.97 25.92
C GLN A 909 -64.50 -34.15 26.52
N TYR A 910 -64.08 -33.08 25.83
CA TYR A 910 -63.25 -32.03 26.42
C TYR A 910 -64.05 -31.27 27.48
N ASN A 911 -63.44 -31.08 28.65
CA ASN A 911 -63.76 -30.01 29.58
C ASN A 911 -62.60 -29.00 29.51
N ILE A 912 -62.90 -27.70 29.42
CA ILE A 912 -61.90 -26.65 29.16
C ILE A 912 -62.15 -25.48 30.11
N VAL A 913 -61.11 -25.05 30.81
CA VAL A 913 -61.07 -23.78 31.55
C VAL A 913 -60.11 -22.84 30.80
N ASN A 914 -60.49 -21.57 30.64
CA ASN A 914 -59.69 -20.54 29.95
C ASN A 914 -59.63 -19.27 30.83
N THR A 915 -58.57 -18.48 30.71
CA THR A 915 -58.38 -17.26 31.52
C THR A 915 -59.40 -16.14 31.19
N ASN A 916 -59.94 -16.08 29.97
CA ASN A 916 -60.90 -15.05 29.49
C ASN A 916 -60.34 -13.61 29.47
N THR A 917 -59.02 -13.42 29.49
CA THR A 917 -58.37 -12.10 29.43
C THR A 917 -57.87 -11.81 28.01
N GLY A 918 -57.83 -10.54 27.58
CA GLY A 918 -57.52 -10.17 26.19
C GLY A 918 -56.20 -10.77 25.66
N VAL A 919 -56.09 -10.88 24.33
CA VAL A 919 -55.00 -11.54 23.61
C VAL A 919 -53.63 -11.25 24.22
N TRP A 920 -52.87 -12.31 24.52
CA TRP A 920 -51.47 -12.19 24.94
C TRP A 920 -50.64 -11.92 23.69
N THR A 921 -50.25 -10.66 23.52
CA THR A 921 -49.61 -10.14 22.30
C THR A 921 -48.15 -9.74 22.46
N ASP A 922 -47.62 -9.74 23.67
CA ASP A 922 -46.19 -9.44 23.88
C ASP A 922 -45.31 -10.67 23.68
N THR A 923 -44.00 -10.47 23.68
CA THR A 923 -43.00 -11.51 23.46
C THR A 923 -42.14 -11.72 24.71
N ASN A 924 -42.74 -11.61 25.90
CA ASN A 924 -42.08 -11.81 27.18
C ASN A 924 -42.16 -13.29 27.63
N TRP A 925 -41.38 -13.62 28.65
CA TRP A 925 -41.49 -14.90 29.36
C TRP A 925 -42.60 -14.83 30.40
N HIS A 926 -43.48 -15.84 30.39
CA HIS A 926 -44.54 -16.04 31.37
C HIS A 926 -44.45 -17.44 31.99
N PHE A 927 -44.65 -17.53 33.31
CA PHE A 927 -44.69 -18.81 34.02
C PHE A 927 -46.12 -19.30 34.06
N VAL A 928 -46.42 -20.35 33.29
CA VAL A 928 -47.79 -20.81 33.05
C VAL A 928 -47.98 -22.25 33.53
N GLY A 929 -49.13 -22.54 34.14
CA GLY A 929 -49.40 -23.86 34.67
C GLY A 929 -50.86 -24.20 34.91
N CYS A 930 -51.09 -25.49 35.11
CA CYS A 930 -52.40 -26.07 35.39
C CYS A 930 -52.31 -27.00 36.60
N GLU A 931 -53.29 -26.92 37.50
CA GLU A 931 -53.57 -27.97 38.47
C GLU A 931 -54.87 -28.70 38.12
N PHE A 932 -54.87 -30.03 38.25
CA PHE A 932 -56.01 -30.90 38.00
C PHE A 932 -56.30 -31.71 39.26
N LYS A 933 -57.36 -31.34 39.99
CA LYS A 933 -57.67 -31.85 41.33
C LYS A 933 -58.70 -32.98 41.28
N SER A 934 -58.50 -33.98 42.13
CA SER A 934 -59.34 -35.19 42.32
C SER A 934 -60.80 -34.90 42.68
N ASN A 935 -61.09 -33.70 43.19
CA ASN A 935 -62.45 -33.20 43.40
C ASN A 935 -63.16 -32.71 42.11
N ASN A 936 -62.54 -32.91 40.94
CA ASN A 936 -62.92 -32.43 39.60
C ASN A 936 -62.73 -30.92 39.35
N THR A 937 -61.82 -30.26 40.06
CA THR A 937 -61.45 -28.85 39.83
C THR A 937 -60.25 -28.76 38.88
N ILE A 938 -60.21 -27.72 38.04
CA ILE A 938 -59.04 -27.30 37.28
C ILE A 938 -58.73 -25.86 37.64
N GLU A 939 -57.47 -25.59 37.99
CA GLU A 939 -56.98 -24.25 38.31
C GLU A 939 -55.85 -23.86 37.36
N ILE A 940 -55.81 -22.59 36.97
CA ILE A 940 -54.88 -22.02 35.99
C ILE A 940 -54.05 -20.94 36.66
N TYR A 941 -52.73 -21.12 36.58
CA TYR A 941 -51.74 -20.25 37.17
C TYR A 941 -50.95 -19.53 36.09
N VAL A 942 -50.70 -18.24 36.34
CA VAL A 942 -49.92 -17.34 35.48
C VAL A 942 -49.07 -16.45 36.39
N ASP A 943 -47.76 -16.41 36.12
CA ASP A 943 -46.80 -15.52 36.77
C ASP A 943 -46.87 -15.57 38.31
N GLY A 944 -47.04 -16.78 38.83
CA GLY A 944 -47.16 -17.08 40.27
C GLY A 944 -48.58 -16.98 40.85
N PHE A 945 -49.59 -16.52 40.09
CA PHE A 945 -50.94 -16.23 40.60
C PHE A 945 -52.03 -17.13 40.02
N LEU A 946 -53.00 -17.51 40.85
CA LEU A 946 -54.24 -18.17 40.43
C LEU A 946 -55.13 -17.18 39.64
N VAL A 947 -55.19 -17.34 38.32
CA VAL A 947 -56.02 -16.48 37.44
C VAL A 947 -57.41 -17.08 37.21
N LYS A 948 -57.55 -18.41 37.25
CA LYS A 948 -58.82 -19.07 36.98
C LYS A 948 -59.00 -20.37 37.74
N SER A 949 -60.23 -20.62 38.19
CA SER A 949 -60.70 -21.94 38.61
C SER A 949 -61.96 -22.31 37.83
N GLY A 950 -62.18 -23.60 37.62
CA GLY A 950 -63.38 -24.18 37.01
C GLY A 950 -63.48 -25.67 37.33
N THR A 951 -64.56 -26.33 36.90
CA THR A 951 -64.76 -27.77 37.17
C THR A 951 -64.99 -28.56 35.88
N PHE A 952 -64.67 -29.86 35.91
CA PHE A 952 -64.94 -30.80 34.83
C PHE A 952 -65.99 -31.84 35.21
N ALA A 953 -66.65 -32.42 34.21
CA ALA A 953 -67.68 -33.45 34.39
C ALA A 953 -67.20 -34.82 33.90
N GLY A 954 -67.35 -35.84 34.76
CA GLY A 954 -67.02 -37.23 34.49
C GLY A 954 -65.57 -37.62 34.79
N THR A 955 -65.31 -38.93 34.87
CA THR A 955 -63.99 -39.50 35.18
C THR A 955 -62.93 -39.11 34.13
N HIS A 956 -61.74 -38.69 34.56
CA HIS A 956 -60.63 -38.34 33.68
C HIS A 956 -60.14 -39.56 32.88
N ASN A 957 -59.90 -39.37 31.58
CA ASN A 957 -59.44 -40.41 30.67
C ASN A 957 -57.90 -40.58 30.74
N VAL A 958 -57.44 -41.54 31.55
CA VAL A 958 -56.01 -41.89 31.62
C VAL A 958 -55.62 -42.72 30.39
N THR A 959 -54.61 -42.27 29.64
CA THR A 959 -54.12 -42.95 28.43
C THR A 959 -52.65 -43.37 28.57
N ASN A 960 -52.25 -44.49 27.97
CA ASN A 960 -50.85 -44.94 27.91
C ASN A 960 -49.98 -44.17 26.89
N ASN A 961 -50.46 -43.04 26.38
CA ASN A 961 -49.72 -42.21 25.42
C ASN A 961 -48.60 -41.42 26.11
N ASN A 962 -47.50 -41.23 25.40
CA ASN A 962 -46.44 -40.30 25.80
C ASN A 962 -47.00 -38.89 26.04
N ILE A 963 -46.28 -38.14 26.88
CA ILE A 963 -46.46 -36.69 26.97
C ILE A 963 -45.72 -36.06 25.80
N THR A 964 -46.22 -34.94 25.27
CA THR A 964 -45.58 -34.22 24.17
C THR A 964 -45.63 -32.73 24.46
N ILE A 965 -44.48 -32.08 24.34
CA ILE A 965 -44.26 -30.64 24.44
C ILE A 965 -44.30 -30.11 23.00
N SER A 966 -45.04 -29.02 22.75
CA SER A 966 -45.62 -28.71 21.42
C SER A 966 -46.63 -29.78 20.95
N ASP A 967 -46.89 -29.85 19.65
CA ASP A 967 -47.85 -30.76 18.99
C ASP A 967 -47.33 -31.14 17.59
N THR A 968 -47.92 -32.18 17.00
CA THR A 968 -47.71 -32.57 15.59
C THR A 968 -48.85 -32.13 14.67
N ASP A 969 -50.03 -31.89 15.23
CA ASP A 969 -51.19 -31.38 14.49
C ASP A 969 -51.13 -29.85 14.34
N SER A 970 -52.16 -29.22 13.75
CA SER A 970 -52.23 -27.76 13.54
C SER A 970 -52.12 -26.90 14.81
N SER A 971 -52.16 -27.52 15.99
CA SER A 971 -51.97 -26.92 17.32
C SER A 971 -50.51 -26.82 17.78
N PHE A 972 -49.51 -27.17 16.96
CA PHE A 972 -48.07 -27.08 17.27
C PHE A 972 -47.67 -25.71 17.86
N PHE A 973 -46.77 -25.68 18.84
CA PHE A 973 -46.29 -24.43 19.45
C PHE A 973 -45.51 -23.57 18.43
N ASN A 974 -45.45 -22.26 18.64
CA ASN A 974 -44.52 -21.38 17.92
C ASN A 974 -44.00 -20.31 18.89
N GLY A 975 -42.74 -20.43 19.29
CA GLY A 975 -42.14 -19.70 20.39
C GLY A 975 -41.16 -20.57 21.20
N THR A 976 -40.75 -20.08 22.36
CA THR A 976 -39.77 -20.73 23.25
C THR A 976 -40.44 -21.33 24.49
N ILE A 977 -39.97 -22.50 24.96
CA ILE A 977 -40.41 -23.15 26.20
C ILE A 977 -39.18 -23.49 27.06
N ASP A 978 -39.33 -23.38 28.39
CA ASP A 978 -38.28 -23.57 29.40
C ASP A 978 -38.86 -24.09 30.74
N GLU A 979 -38.02 -24.64 31.64
CA GLU A 979 -38.33 -25.19 32.97
C GLU A 979 -39.62 -26.02 33.05
N VAL A 980 -39.67 -27.11 32.28
CA VAL A 980 -40.86 -27.96 32.20
C VAL A 980 -40.91 -28.91 33.40
N MET A 981 -41.87 -28.66 34.30
CA MET A 981 -42.05 -29.40 35.56
C MET A 981 -43.42 -30.09 35.63
N ILE A 982 -43.45 -31.29 36.19
CA ILE A 982 -44.69 -32.03 36.53
C ILE A 982 -44.58 -32.60 37.93
N PHE A 983 -45.62 -32.38 38.75
CA PHE A 983 -45.75 -32.93 40.10
C PHE A 983 -46.96 -33.87 40.17
N ASN A 984 -46.87 -34.91 41.00
CA ASN A 984 -47.93 -35.92 41.21
C ASN A 984 -48.94 -35.53 42.32
N HIS A 985 -49.02 -34.24 42.62
CA HIS A 985 -49.87 -33.58 43.60
C HIS A 985 -50.13 -32.12 43.16
N SER A 986 -51.08 -31.47 43.81
CA SER A 986 -51.20 -30.01 43.81
C SER A 986 -50.20 -29.38 44.77
N LEU A 987 -49.67 -28.22 44.39
CA LEU A 987 -48.83 -27.35 45.21
C LEU A 987 -49.68 -26.29 45.92
N SER A 988 -49.09 -25.64 46.91
CA SER A 988 -49.59 -24.36 47.44
C SER A 988 -49.38 -23.21 46.46
N LEU A 989 -50.17 -22.14 46.62
CA LEU A 989 -49.97 -20.88 45.88
C LEU A 989 -48.58 -20.29 46.17
N GLU A 990 -48.13 -20.40 47.41
CA GLU A 990 -46.84 -19.94 47.90
C GLU A 990 -45.65 -20.66 47.23
N GLN A 991 -45.75 -21.97 46.97
CA GLN A 991 -44.71 -22.73 46.26
C GLN A 991 -44.71 -22.42 44.76
N ILE A 992 -45.89 -22.23 44.16
CA ILE A 992 -46.03 -21.80 42.76
C ILE A 992 -45.41 -20.40 42.56
N LEU A 993 -45.60 -19.50 43.53
CA LEU A 993 -44.97 -18.18 43.56
C LEU A 993 -43.45 -18.25 43.79
N ALA A 994 -42.96 -19.21 44.58
CA ALA A 994 -41.53 -19.47 44.74
C ALA A 994 -40.87 -19.91 43.43
N LEU A 995 -41.50 -20.86 42.70
CA LEU A 995 -41.01 -21.30 41.38
C LEU A 995 -40.99 -20.15 40.37
N TYR A 996 -42.04 -19.31 40.30
CA TYR A 996 -42.06 -18.10 39.48
C TYR A 996 -40.95 -17.10 39.84
N HIS A 997 -40.54 -17.02 41.11
CA HIS A 997 -39.42 -16.17 41.54
C HIS A 997 -38.04 -16.82 41.42
N ASN A 998 -37.91 -17.90 40.63
CA ASN A 998 -36.68 -18.68 40.48
C ASN A 998 -36.10 -19.14 41.82
N ARG A 999 -36.96 -19.68 42.69
CA ARG A 999 -36.58 -20.24 43.99
C ARG A 999 -36.78 -21.75 44.01
N THR A 1000 -36.16 -22.44 43.05
CA THR A 1000 -36.05 -23.92 43.02
C THR A 1000 -35.22 -24.47 44.19
N ASP A 1001 -34.46 -23.60 44.88
CA ASP A 1001 -33.72 -23.86 46.12
C ASP A 1001 -34.60 -23.76 47.39
N LEU A 1002 -35.92 -23.55 47.25
CA LEU A 1002 -36.87 -23.29 48.33
C LEU A 1002 -38.06 -24.25 48.30
N ILE A 1003 -38.32 -24.90 49.43
CA ILE A 1003 -39.64 -25.48 49.74
C ILE A 1003 -40.27 -24.64 50.86
N ILE A 1004 -41.44 -24.08 50.61
CA ILE A 1004 -42.16 -23.26 51.59
C ILE A 1004 -42.84 -24.11 52.67
N SER A 1005 -43.09 -23.54 53.85
CA SER A 1005 -43.56 -24.29 55.03
C SER A 1005 -44.92 -24.97 54.85
N GLN A 1006 -45.82 -24.42 54.04
CA GLN A 1006 -47.14 -24.99 53.71
C GLN A 1006 -47.07 -26.29 52.86
N GLU A 1007 -45.94 -26.63 52.23
CA GLU A 1007 -45.73 -27.97 51.61
C GLU A 1007 -45.38 -29.05 52.66
N THR A 1008 -44.97 -28.62 53.86
CA THR A 1008 -44.35 -29.50 54.87
C THR A 1008 -45.36 -29.98 55.91
N THR A 1009 -45.26 -31.25 56.29
CA THR A 1009 -46.03 -31.85 57.38
C THR A 1009 -45.10 -32.49 58.41
N LYS A 1010 -45.43 -32.30 59.69
CA LYS A 1010 -44.69 -32.86 60.82
C LYS A 1010 -44.47 -34.37 60.66
N GLY A 1011 -43.20 -34.77 60.70
CA GLY A 1011 -42.75 -36.17 60.61
C GLY A 1011 -42.19 -36.57 59.25
N GLU A 1012 -42.43 -35.78 58.21
CA GLU A 1012 -41.78 -35.96 56.90
C GLU A 1012 -40.26 -35.78 56.98
N ILE A 1013 -39.55 -36.52 56.13
CA ILE A 1013 -38.10 -36.43 55.96
C ILE A 1013 -37.82 -35.88 54.56
N TRP A 1014 -37.15 -34.73 54.50
CA TRP A 1014 -36.82 -34.01 53.28
C TRP A 1014 -35.31 -34.02 53.00
N ASN A 1015 -34.92 -34.17 51.74
CA ASN A 1015 -33.55 -33.96 51.25
C ASN A 1015 -33.58 -33.47 49.79
N VAL A 1016 -32.47 -32.94 49.29
CA VAL A 1016 -32.34 -32.46 47.90
C VAL A 1016 -31.12 -33.08 47.23
N SER A 1017 -31.22 -33.39 45.93
CA SER A 1017 -30.07 -33.61 45.05
C SER A 1017 -29.90 -32.39 44.16
N ALA A 1018 -28.66 -32.00 43.90
CA ALA A 1018 -28.32 -30.81 43.13
C ALA A 1018 -27.24 -31.14 42.08
N THR A 1019 -27.49 -30.77 40.83
CA THR A 1019 -26.57 -30.95 39.70
C THR A 1019 -26.07 -29.57 39.24
N PRO A 1020 -24.76 -29.28 39.27
CA PRO A 1020 -24.23 -28.05 38.70
C PRO A 1020 -24.10 -28.19 37.17
N ASN A 1021 -24.39 -27.14 36.41
CA ASN A 1021 -24.24 -27.09 34.96
C ASN A 1021 -23.58 -25.75 34.55
N ASP A 1022 -22.65 -25.76 33.61
CA ASP A 1022 -21.85 -24.58 33.20
C ASP A 1022 -22.34 -23.88 31.92
N GLY A 1023 -23.48 -24.31 31.37
CA GLY A 1023 -23.99 -23.90 30.06
C GLY A 1023 -23.50 -24.78 28.89
N SER A 1024 -22.73 -25.85 29.17
CA SER A 1024 -22.26 -26.82 28.17
C SER A 1024 -22.38 -28.29 28.63
N GLN A 1025 -22.18 -28.58 29.92
CA GLN A 1025 -22.19 -29.94 30.45
C GLN A 1025 -22.57 -30.01 31.94
N ASP A 1026 -23.17 -31.14 32.34
CA ASP A 1026 -23.44 -31.45 33.74
C ASP A 1026 -22.16 -31.82 34.50
N GLY A 1027 -22.00 -31.24 35.67
CA GLY A 1027 -21.06 -31.68 36.69
C GLY A 1027 -21.60 -32.82 37.57
N THR A 1028 -20.81 -33.20 38.57
CA THR A 1028 -21.21 -34.31 39.46
C THR A 1028 -22.36 -33.89 40.40
N THR A 1029 -23.47 -34.62 40.33
CA THR A 1029 -24.64 -34.43 41.20
C THR A 1029 -24.30 -34.79 42.64
N LEU A 1030 -24.67 -33.94 43.60
CA LEU A 1030 -24.49 -34.14 45.03
C LEU A 1030 -25.85 -34.20 45.75
N THR A 1031 -25.93 -34.88 46.90
CA THR A 1031 -27.16 -34.96 47.72
C THR A 1031 -26.91 -34.40 49.11
N SER A 1032 -27.87 -33.61 49.63
CA SER A 1032 -27.78 -32.93 50.92
C SER A 1032 -27.88 -33.87 52.12
N ASN A 1033 -27.67 -33.32 53.31
CA ASN A 1033 -28.24 -33.89 54.53
C ASN A 1033 -29.78 -33.96 54.44
N SER A 1034 -30.38 -34.85 55.22
CA SER A 1034 -31.83 -34.85 55.45
C SER A 1034 -32.23 -33.89 56.57
N VAL A 1035 -33.48 -33.42 56.52
CA VAL A 1035 -34.15 -32.64 57.56
C VAL A 1035 -35.47 -33.33 57.90
N THR A 1036 -35.82 -33.45 59.19
CA THR A 1036 -37.11 -33.99 59.64
C THR A 1036 -37.96 -32.88 60.22
N ILE A 1037 -39.21 -32.75 59.75
CA ILE A 1037 -40.11 -31.66 60.12
C ILE A 1037 -40.70 -31.89 61.52
N LEU A 1038 -40.55 -30.91 62.41
CA LEU A 1038 -41.06 -30.91 63.78
C LEU A 1038 -42.34 -30.06 63.91
N ASN A 1039 -43.00 -30.13 65.07
CA ASN A 1039 -44.29 -29.48 65.28
C ASN A 1039 -44.11 -28.04 65.76
N ALA A 1040 -44.59 -27.06 65.00
CA ALA A 1040 -44.73 -25.69 65.48
C ALA A 1040 -45.49 -25.63 66.82
N LYS A 1041 -45.22 -24.60 67.63
CA LYS A 1041 -46.00 -24.37 68.86
C LYS A 1041 -47.35 -23.76 68.48
N PRO A 1042 -48.49 -24.26 69.01
CA PRO A 1042 -49.79 -23.66 68.74
C PRO A 1042 -49.81 -22.18 69.09
N THR A 1043 -50.37 -21.38 68.20
CA THR A 1043 -50.49 -19.93 68.37
C THR A 1043 -51.95 -19.56 68.71
N GLN A 1044 -52.15 -18.38 69.29
CA GLN A 1044 -53.47 -17.89 69.66
C GLN A 1044 -53.53 -16.38 69.49
N SER A 1045 -54.39 -15.92 68.60
CA SER A 1045 -54.75 -14.50 68.50
C SER A 1045 -55.81 -14.13 69.54
N THR A 1046 -56.07 -12.84 69.74
CA THR A 1046 -57.01 -12.36 70.78
C THR A 1046 -58.41 -12.98 70.58
N PRO A 1047 -58.96 -13.72 71.57
CA PRO A 1047 -60.28 -14.31 71.46
C PRO A 1047 -61.38 -13.27 71.25
N ILE A 1048 -62.32 -13.54 70.34
CA ILE A 1048 -63.46 -12.67 70.08
C ILE A 1048 -64.54 -12.95 71.12
N LEU A 1049 -65.01 -11.93 71.83
CA LEU A 1049 -66.02 -12.03 72.88
C LEU A 1049 -67.26 -11.22 72.49
N ASN A 1050 -68.34 -11.91 72.09
CA ASN A 1050 -69.60 -11.28 71.70
C ASN A 1050 -70.72 -11.58 72.71
N SER A 1051 -71.62 -10.63 72.94
CA SER A 1051 -72.92 -10.90 73.59
C SER A 1051 -73.84 -11.70 72.65
N THR A 1052 -74.94 -12.22 73.19
CA THR A 1052 -75.90 -13.02 72.41
C THR A 1052 -76.79 -12.17 71.49
N ASP A 1053 -76.96 -10.88 71.81
CA ASP A 1053 -77.33 -9.82 70.85
C ASP A 1053 -76.28 -8.68 70.92
N PRO A 1054 -75.41 -8.54 69.89
CA PRO A 1054 -74.41 -7.47 69.82
C PRO A 1054 -74.97 -6.04 69.77
N ALA A 1055 -76.26 -5.85 69.46
CA ALA A 1055 -76.85 -4.52 69.30
C ALA A 1055 -77.30 -3.88 70.63
N THR A 1056 -77.49 -4.67 71.69
CA THR A 1056 -78.14 -4.23 72.94
C THR A 1056 -77.27 -4.39 74.19
N ASN A 1057 -76.45 -5.45 74.28
CA ASN A 1057 -75.41 -5.65 75.30
C ASN A 1057 -75.89 -5.39 76.75
N ASP A 1058 -77.03 -5.97 77.15
CA ASP A 1058 -77.59 -5.82 78.49
C ASP A 1058 -77.08 -6.87 79.51
N THR A 1059 -77.35 -6.63 80.79
CA THR A 1059 -76.83 -7.43 81.92
C THR A 1059 -77.34 -8.87 81.99
N ASN A 1060 -78.34 -9.24 81.19
CA ASN A 1060 -78.98 -10.56 81.24
C ASN A 1060 -78.56 -11.46 80.06
N GLN A 1061 -77.63 -11.01 79.22
CA GLN A 1061 -77.16 -11.76 78.04
C GLN A 1061 -75.97 -12.66 78.36
N ASN A 1062 -75.84 -13.74 77.59
CA ASN A 1062 -74.68 -14.63 77.64
C ASN A 1062 -73.57 -14.10 76.73
N LEU A 1063 -72.36 -13.94 77.28
CA LEU A 1063 -71.14 -13.72 76.51
C LEU A 1063 -70.60 -15.05 75.96
N THR A 1064 -70.32 -15.09 74.66
CA THR A 1064 -69.71 -16.25 73.99
C THR A 1064 -68.29 -15.89 73.56
N ALA A 1065 -67.32 -16.68 74.01
CA ALA A 1065 -65.92 -16.56 73.62
C ALA A 1065 -65.61 -17.50 72.44
N TYR A 1066 -65.25 -16.92 71.31
CA TYR A 1066 -64.79 -17.64 70.13
C TYR A 1066 -63.26 -17.77 70.20
N ASN A 1067 -62.77 -19.00 70.37
CA ASN A 1067 -61.33 -19.24 70.36
C ASN A 1067 -60.76 -19.01 68.95
N GLN A 1068 -59.56 -18.44 68.88
CA GLN A 1068 -58.83 -18.12 67.65
C GLN A 1068 -57.40 -18.70 67.73
N SER A 1069 -57.31 -19.98 68.11
CA SER A 1069 -56.07 -20.76 68.09
C SER A 1069 -55.86 -21.42 66.74
N THR A 1070 -54.59 -21.50 66.34
CA THR A 1070 -54.06 -22.28 65.21
C THR A 1070 -52.76 -22.93 65.66
#